data_AF-A0A497QUW8-F1
#
_entry.id   AF-A0A497QUW8-F1
#
_cell.length_a   1.000
_cell.length_b   1.000
_cell.length_c   1.000
_cell.angle_alpha   90.00
_cell.angle_beta   90.00
_cell.angle_gamma   90.00
#
_symmetry.space_group_name_H-M   'P 1'
#
loop_
_entity.id
_entity.type
_entity.pdbx_description
1 polymer ?
#
loop_
_entity_poly.entity_id
_entity_poly.type
_entity_poly.pdbx_seq_one_letter_code
_entity_poly.pdbx_strand_id
1 'polypeptide(L)'
;EEYRKTWGRHNEILTQEVLKSAAKVKKCPHCGAQQYKIRFEKPTTFSEELESGTIRLTPFDIRSRLEKIPDEDCVAMGIDPKDARPEWMILTVLPVPPISVRPSITLETGLRSEDDLTHKLVDILRINQRLRENIDAGAPQLIVEDLWELLQYHVTTYFDNEVAGIPTARHRSGRALRTLAQRLKGKEGRFRSNLSGKRVDFSARTVISPDPYISINEVGVPEEIAKILTIPERVTAWNVEEMKEYIIRGPDKHPGANYIIRPDGRRVDLRFVKNREKVAESLEPGYIIERHLKDGDIVLFNRQPSLHRMSIMAHEVRVLPYRTLRLNLSVCPPYNADFDGDEMNLHIPQSEEARAEARILMLVQRQILSPRYGGPIIGGLQDHISAAYLLTRKSTLLTKDEISRILSVAEYDGEIPEPKIKEPEPLWTGKQIFSLFLPKGLTMTFRAKICEPTGECQKEKCPIDAYVVIRNGELLHGVIDEAAIGAQQPESMLHRIVKDYGSDVARKFLDSVTKLLLELISIRGFSMGIDDIELPDEAKKSIDEIMKKKIDEVMQLIKAYELGEMKRLPGRTLEETLEMRIMEKLSEARDKAGEIANNYLGLDNEAVIMARTGARGKMLNLTQMAACVGQQAVRGKRPHRGYRNRALPHFKPGDLSPIARGFVRSSFMDGLTPTEFFFHAMGGREGLVDTAVRTSSSGYMQRRLINALQDIKVEYDGTVRDSSGRIIQFTYGDDGVDPSLSDHGKAVNIDIIIEKVLAKRD
;
A
#
# COMPACT_ATOMS: atom_id res chain seq x y z
N GLU A 1 33.58 32.95 1.97
CA GLU A 1 32.96 31.91 2.82
C GLU A 1 31.45 32.11 3.06
N GLU A 2 30.95 33.32 3.33
CA GLU A 2 29.50 33.57 3.51
C GLU A 2 28.64 33.15 2.31
N TYR A 3 29.07 33.41 1.08
CA TYR A 3 28.37 32.93 -0.11
C TYR A 3 28.28 31.40 -0.21
N ARG A 4 29.28 30.67 0.31
CA ARG A 4 29.29 29.19 0.33
C ARG A 4 28.32 28.62 1.35
N LYS A 5 28.22 29.25 2.52
CA LYS A 5 27.28 28.83 3.58
C LYS A 5 25.81 29.05 3.19
N THR A 6 25.54 30.07 2.38
CA THR A 6 24.17 30.52 2.09
C THR A 6 23.66 30.03 0.73
N TRP A 7 24.54 29.80 -0.25
CA TRP A 7 24.14 29.52 -1.64
C TRP A 7 24.96 28.38 -2.29
N GLY A 8 25.01 27.20 -1.65
CA GLY A 8 25.83 26.05 -2.12
C GLY A 8 25.66 25.68 -3.61
N ARG A 9 24.45 25.77 -4.16
CA ARG A 9 24.19 25.49 -5.59
C ARG A 9 24.77 26.54 -6.55
N HIS A 10 24.84 27.81 -6.14
CA HIS A 10 25.47 28.86 -6.95
C HIS A 10 26.99 28.71 -6.95
N ASN A 11 27.57 28.20 -5.85
CA ASN A 11 28.98 27.87 -5.78
C ASN A 11 29.36 26.76 -6.77
N GLU A 12 28.57 25.68 -6.87
CA GLU A 12 28.81 24.62 -7.86
C GLU A 12 28.75 25.14 -9.31
N ILE A 13 27.76 25.98 -9.63
CA ILE A 13 27.63 26.58 -10.97
C ILE A 13 28.85 27.46 -11.28
N LEU A 14 29.26 28.31 -10.33
CA LEU A 14 30.43 29.16 -10.47
C LEU A 14 31.71 28.34 -10.65
N THR A 15 31.93 27.30 -9.84
CA THR A 15 33.08 26.39 -9.99
C THR A 15 33.11 25.76 -11.39
N GLN A 16 31.96 25.30 -11.90
CA GLN A 16 31.88 24.72 -13.25
C GLN A 16 32.20 25.74 -14.35
N GLU A 17 31.79 27.00 -14.20
CA GLU A 17 32.13 28.07 -15.14
C GLU A 17 33.62 28.43 -15.11
N VAL A 18 34.22 28.49 -13.91
CA VAL A 18 35.66 28.68 -13.73
C VAL A 18 36.44 27.57 -14.41
N LEU A 19 36.09 26.30 -14.17
CA LEU A 19 36.74 25.14 -14.80
C LEU A 19 36.60 25.15 -16.33
N LYS A 20 35.41 25.47 -16.86
CA LYS A 20 35.19 25.58 -18.32
C LYS A 20 35.99 26.71 -18.95
N SER A 21 36.16 27.82 -18.24
CA SER A 21 36.93 28.97 -18.72
C SER A 21 38.42 28.66 -18.71
N ALA A 22 38.92 28.04 -17.62
CA ALA A 22 40.30 27.59 -17.50
C ALA A 22 40.66 26.56 -18.58
N ALA A 23 39.78 25.60 -18.89
CA ALA A 23 40.01 24.58 -19.90
C ALA A 23 40.16 25.11 -21.34
N LYS A 24 39.76 26.36 -21.63
CA LYS A 24 39.91 27.00 -22.95
C LYS A 24 41.27 27.69 -23.14
N VAL A 25 42.01 27.90 -22.05
CA VAL A 25 43.26 28.66 -22.05
C VAL A 25 44.39 27.79 -22.62
N LYS A 26 44.98 28.19 -23.75
CA LYS A 26 46.05 27.40 -24.42
C LYS A 26 47.45 27.60 -23.84
N LYS A 27 47.68 28.67 -23.08
CA LYS A 27 48.97 29.00 -22.45
C LYS A 27 48.73 29.43 -21.01
N CYS A 28 49.46 28.83 -20.08
CA CYS A 28 49.35 29.17 -18.67
C CYS A 28 49.71 30.65 -18.43
N PRO A 29 48.83 31.46 -17.79
CA PRO A 29 49.11 32.86 -17.50
C PRO A 29 50.29 33.08 -16.53
N HIS A 30 50.61 32.10 -15.68
CA HIS A 30 51.63 32.24 -14.64
C HIS A 30 53.02 31.73 -15.05
N CYS A 31 53.10 30.56 -15.71
CA CYS A 31 54.38 29.95 -16.08
C CYS A 31 54.65 29.93 -17.60
N GLY A 32 53.74 30.44 -18.43
CA GLY A 32 53.88 30.48 -19.89
C GLY A 32 53.84 29.12 -20.58
N ALA A 33 53.69 28.02 -19.84
CA ALA A 33 53.65 26.66 -20.40
C ALA A 33 52.45 26.47 -21.34
N GLN A 34 52.70 25.80 -22.46
CA GLN A 34 51.66 25.44 -23.43
C GLN A 34 50.82 24.28 -22.86
N GLN A 35 49.49 24.44 -22.88
CA GLN A 35 48.57 23.42 -22.41
C GLN A 35 48.21 22.50 -23.56
N TYR A 36 48.63 21.24 -23.46
CA TYR A 36 48.26 20.20 -24.40
C TYR A 36 46.92 19.57 -24.02
N LYS A 37 46.21 19.07 -25.02
CA LYS A 37 44.90 18.46 -24.81
C LYS A 37 45.08 17.07 -24.21
N ILE A 38 44.47 16.84 -23.05
CA ILE A 38 44.46 15.53 -22.40
C ILE A 38 43.26 14.73 -22.93
N ARG A 39 43.51 13.51 -23.39
CA ARG A 39 42.52 12.54 -23.80
C ARG A 39 42.39 11.45 -22.74
N PHE A 40 41.17 11.19 -22.29
CA PHE A 40 40.87 10.09 -21.38
C PHE A 40 40.33 8.90 -22.18
N GLU A 41 41.07 7.81 -22.16
CA GLU A 41 40.71 6.53 -22.75
C GLU A 41 40.17 5.61 -21.65
N LYS A 42 38.86 5.40 -21.68
CA LYS A 42 38.19 4.51 -20.72
C LYS A 42 38.79 3.10 -20.84
N PRO A 43 39.08 2.41 -19.71
CA PRO A 43 38.58 2.71 -18.37
C PRO A 43 39.50 3.52 -17.45
N THR A 44 40.82 3.57 -17.68
CA THR A 44 41.79 4.15 -16.72
C THR A 44 42.99 4.87 -17.35
N THR A 45 43.08 4.96 -18.68
CA THR A 45 44.28 5.44 -19.37
C THR A 45 44.15 6.92 -19.74
N PHE A 46 45.20 7.70 -19.49
CA PHE A 46 45.28 9.11 -19.89
C PHE A 46 46.40 9.28 -20.92
N SER A 47 46.13 10.05 -21.97
CA SER A 47 47.11 10.40 -23.01
C SER A 47 47.10 11.91 -23.26
N GLU A 48 48.27 12.46 -23.61
CA GLU A 48 48.49 13.87 -23.93
C GLU A 48 48.77 14.00 -25.44
N GLU A 49 48.01 14.85 -26.13
CA GLU A 49 48.17 15.12 -27.56
C GLU A 49 49.22 16.21 -27.79
N LEU A 50 50.39 15.81 -28.28
CA LEU A 50 51.47 16.69 -28.73
C LEU A 50 51.43 16.86 -30.25
N GLU A 51 52.12 17.87 -30.76
CA GLU A 51 52.28 18.09 -32.22
C GLU A 51 53.04 16.95 -32.90
N SER A 52 53.83 16.17 -32.15
CA SER A 52 54.62 15.02 -32.60
C SER A 52 53.95 13.65 -32.39
N GLY A 53 52.74 13.59 -31.83
CA GLY A 53 52.02 12.34 -31.53
C GLY A 53 51.30 12.33 -30.18
N THR A 54 50.79 11.18 -29.77
CA THR A 54 50.15 10.99 -28.45
C THR A 54 51.09 10.31 -27.48
N ILE A 55 51.27 10.89 -26.29
CA ILE A 55 52.07 10.30 -25.21
C ILE A 55 51.15 9.83 -24.09
N ARG A 56 51.33 8.59 -23.61
CA ARG A 56 50.61 8.07 -22.45
C ARG A 56 51.14 8.70 -21.17
N LEU A 57 50.24 9.24 -20.35
CA LEU A 57 50.59 9.78 -19.04
C LEU A 57 50.63 8.65 -18.01
N THR A 58 51.77 8.48 -17.34
CA THR A 58 51.86 7.52 -16.25
C THR A 58 51.18 8.07 -14.98
N PRO A 59 50.66 7.22 -14.07
CA PRO A 59 50.10 7.71 -12.82
C PRO A 59 51.10 8.53 -11.98
N PHE A 60 52.40 8.26 -12.11
CA PHE A 60 53.46 9.05 -11.49
C PHE A 60 53.50 10.48 -12.03
N ASP A 61 53.43 10.67 -13.34
CA ASP A 61 53.41 11.98 -13.98
C ASP A 61 52.18 12.78 -13.55
N ILE A 62 51.01 12.12 -13.54
CA ILE A 62 49.75 12.76 -13.16
C ILE A 62 49.82 13.23 -11.71
N ARG A 63 50.30 12.38 -10.79
CA ARG A 63 50.43 12.75 -9.37
C ARG A 63 51.38 13.91 -9.16
N SER A 64 52.54 13.88 -9.83
CA SER A 64 53.55 14.96 -9.75
C SER A 64 53.03 16.30 -10.29
N ARG A 65 52.07 16.26 -11.23
CA ARG A 65 51.37 17.47 -11.71
C ARG A 65 50.33 17.96 -10.68
N LEU A 66 49.54 17.05 -10.10
CA LEU A 66 48.50 17.38 -9.12
C LEU A 66 49.05 17.92 -7.80
N GLU A 67 50.20 17.44 -7.36
CA GLU A 67 50.86 17.89 -6.11
C GLU A 67 51.28 19.37 -6.15
N LYS A 68 51.52 19.91 -7.35
CA LYS A 68 51.92 21.32 -7.56
C LYS A 68 50.77 22.32 -7.40
N ILE A 69 49.53 21.85 -7.28
CA ILE A 69 48.36 22.73 -7.17
C ILE A 69 48.36 23.37 -5.77
N PRO A 70 48.35 24.72 -5.66
CA PRO A 70 48.27 25.39 -4.37
C PRO A 70 46.85 25.26 -3.77
N ASP A 71 46.76 25.42 -2.45
CA ASP A 71 45.50 25.29 -1.72
C ASP A 71 44.43 26.30 -2.19
N GLU A 72 44.85 27.50 -2.58
CA GLU A 72 43.98 28.55 -3.11
C GLU A 72 43.28 28.11 -4.41
N ASP A 73 44.00 27.46 -5.31
CA ASP A 73 43.46 26.94 -6.57
C ASP A 73 42.54 25.72 -6.31
N CYS A 74 42.88 24.88 -5.33
CA CYS A 74 41.98 23.78 -4.92
C CYS A 74 40.63 24.34 -4.47
N VAL A 75 40.65 25.37 -3.64
CA VAL A 75 39.44 26.07 -3.16
C VAL A 75 38.65 26.65 -4.34
N ALA A 76 39.30 27.26 -5.34
CA ALA A 76 38.65 27.79 -6.53
C ALA A 76 38.00 26.67 -7.38
N MET A 77 38.63 25.50 -7.44
CA MET A 77 38.13 24.29 -8.11
C MET A 77 37.03 23.55 -7.32
N GLY A 78 36.65 24.06 -6.14
CA GLY A 78 35.63 23.43 -5.28
C GLY A 78 36.14 22.20 -4.52
N ILE A 79 37.45 22.06 -4.38
CA ILE A 79 38.12 21.01 -3.63
C ILE A 79 38.54 21.58 -2.27
N ASP A 80 38.31 20.83 -1.19
CA ASP A 80 38.82 21.21 0.13
C ASP A 80 40.28 20.73 0.27
N PRO A 81 41.27 21.64 0.37
CA PRO A 81 42.67 21.25 0.49
C PRO A 81 43.00 20.55 1.82
N LYS A 82 42.16 20.65 2.84
CA LYS A 82 42.38 19.93 4.11
C LYS A 82 41.94 18.48 4.04
N ASP A 83 40.81 18.23 3.37
CA ASP A 83 40.13 16.94 3.41
C ASP A 83 40.25 16.13 2.11
N ALA A 84 40.60 16.76 0.98
CA ALA A 84 40.54 16.11 -0.34
C ALA A 84 41.59 16.63 -1.34
N ARG A 85 42.87 16.67 -0.96
CA ARG A 85 43.95 17.08 -1.88
C ARG A 85 43.93 16.26 -3.20
N PRO A 86 44.06 16.90 -4.38
CA PRO A 86 43.92 16.21 -5.67
C PRO A 86 44.86 15.01 -5.86
N GLU A 87 46.09 15.10 -5.36
CA GLU A 87 47.09 14.04 -5.45
C GLU A 87 46.70 12.76 -4.69
N TRP A 88 45.77 12.83 -3.72
CA TRP A 88 45.28 11.66 -2.98
C TRP A 88 44.35 10.77 -3.82
N MET A 89 43.84 11.27 -4.95
CA MET A 89 43.09 10.46 -5.91
C MET A 89 43.96 9.37 -6.57
N ILE A 90 45.29 9.55 -6.56
CA ILE A 90 46.26 8.56 -7.03
C ILE A 90 46.80 7.82 -5.81
N LEU A 91 46.27 6.62 -5.59
CA LEU A 91 46.53 5.83 -4.41
C LEU A 91 48.01 5.44 -4.30
N THR A 92 48.62 5.82 -3.19
CA THR A 92 50.00 5.41 -2.81
C THR A 92 50.00 4.27 -1.83
N VAL A 93 49.00 4.26 -0.94
CA VAL A 93 48.81 3.26 0.11
C VAL A 93 47.36 2.81 0.04
N LEU A 94 47.15 1.49 -0.08
CA LEU A 94 45.82 0.90 -0.08
C LEU A 94 45.49 0.38 1.33
N PRO A 95 44.46 0.91 2.01
CA PRO A 95 44.08 0.43 3.34
C PRO A 95 43.44 -0.97 3.24
N VAL A 96 43.91 -1.90 4.07
CA VAL A 96 43.36 -3.26 4.14
C VAL A 96 42.21 -3.29 5.15
N PRO A 97 40.99 -3.71 4.76
CA PRO A 97 39.86 -3.74 5.67
C PRO A 97 40.04 -4.80 6.78
N PRO A 98 39.53 -4.52 7.99
CA PRO A 98 39.58 -5.44 9.13
C PRO A 98 38.96 -6.81 8.84
N ILE A 99 39.37 -7.82 9.61
CA ILE A 99 38.88 -9.20 9.48
C ILE A 99 37.37 -9.29 9.73
N SER A 100 36.82 -8.45 10.62
CA SER A 100 35.37 -8.38 10.89
C SER A 100 34.53 -8.04 9.66
N VAL A 101 35.09 -7.33 8.67
CA VAL A 101 34.42 -7.00 7.40
C VAL A 101 34.57 -8.12 6.35
N ARG A 102 35.52 -9.04 6.57
CA ARG A 102 35.87 -10.15 5.68
C ARG A 102 35.82 -11.50 6.42
N PRO A 103 34.68 -11.88 7.01
CA PRO A 103 34.57 -13.11 7.76
C PRO A 103 34.72 -14.33 6.84
N SER A 104 35.38 -15.38 7.33
CA SER A 104 35.36 -16.68 6.66
C SER A 104 34.00 -17.34 6.83
N ILE A 105 33.43 -17.87 5.74
CA ILE A 105 32.14 -18.55 5.77
C ILE A 105 32.42 -20.06 5.82
N THR A 106 31.87 -20.75 6.80
CA THR A 106 31.86 -22.23 6.81
C THR A 106 30.68 -22.71 5.97
N LEU A 107 30.96 -23.47 4.92
CA LEU A 107 29.92 -24.17 4.15
C LEU A 107 29.34 -25.32 4.99
N GLU A 108 28.15 -25.79 4.63
CA GLU A 108 27.49 -26.94 5.30
C GLU A 108 28.35 -28.22 5.27
N THR A 109 29.26 -28.33 4.30
CA THR A 109 30.24 -29.42 4.16
C THR A 109 31.40 -29.32 5.16
N GLY A 110 31.44 -28.30 6.03
CA GLY A 110 32.52 -28.04 6.97
C GLY A 110 33.75 -27.36 6.36
N LEU A 111 33.79 -27.20 5.02
CA LEU A 111 34.85 -26.47 4.32
C LEU A 111 34.72 -24.96 4.57
N ARG A 112 35.85 -24.31 4.86
CA ARG A 112 35.93 -22.84 4.96
C ARG A 112 36.07 -22.24 3.57
N SER A 113 35.11 -21.39 3.22
CA SER A 113 35.21 -20.47 2.10
C SER A 113 35.77 -19.15 2.60
N GLU A 114 36.82 -18.66 1.94
CA GLU A 114 37.30 -17.30 2.16
C GLU A 114 36.32 -16.28 1.58
N ASP A 115 36.39 -15.06 2.10
CA ASP A 115 35.60 -13.92 1.63
C ASP A 115 36.10 -13.40 0.28
N ASP A 116 35.18 -12.95 -0.58
CA ASP A 116 35.49 -12.43 -1.92
C ASP A 116 36.49 -11.25 -1.89
N LEU A 117 36.47 -10.37 -0.86
CA LEU A 117 37.44 -9.28 -0.73
C LEU A 117 38.83 -9.82 -0.37
N THR A 118 38.91 -10.86 0.48
CA THR A 118 40.17 -11.49 0.85
C THR A 118 40.85 -12.09 -0.37
N HIS A 119 40.11 -12.81 -1.22
CA HIS A 119 40.66 -13.36 -2.46
C HIS A 119 41.27 -12.27 -3.35
N LYS A 120 40.59 -11.13 -3.48
CA LYS A 120 41.09 -10.03 -4.31
C LYS A 120 42.30 -9.32 -3.72
N LEU A 121 42.35 -9.15 -2.39
CA LEU A 121 43.52 -8.61 -1.69
C LEU A 121 44.75 -9.51 -1.85
N VAL A 122 44.57 -10.84 -1.82
CA VAL A 122 45.67 -11.80 -2.08
C VAL A 122 46.23 -11.61 -3.49
N ASP A 123 45.37 -11.42 -4.49
CA ASP A 123 45.83 -11.16 -5.85
C ASP A 123 46.59 -9.82 -5.96
N ILE A 124 46.08 -8.76 -5.33
CA ILE A 124 46.76 -7.45 -5.29
C ILE A 124 48.15 -7.58 -4.66
N LEU A 125 48.26 -8.24 -3.50
CA LEU A 125 49.54 -8.44 -2.81
C LEU A 125 50.52 -9.25 -3.66
N ARG A 126 50.05 -10.32 -4.31
CA ARG A 126 50.89 -11.16 -5.19
C ARG A 126 51.47 -10.36 -6.35
N ILE A 127 50.66 -9.56 -7.03
CA ILE A 127 51.14 -8.74 -8.15
C ILE A 127 52.03 -7.60 -7.67
N ASN A 128 51.70 -6.97 -6.54
CA ASN A 128 52.52 -5.91 -5.96
C ASN A 128 53.92 -6.41 -5.56
N GLN A 129 54.01 -7.61 -4.97
CA GLN A 129 55.30 -8.23 -4.63
C GLN A 129 56.10 -8.57 -5.89
N ARG A 130 55.47 -9.18 -6.91
CA ARG A 130 56.12 -9.47 -8.19
C ARG A 130 56.63 -8.21 -8.89
N LEU A 131 55.84 -7.14 -8.88
CA LEU A 131 56.23 -5.86 -9.47
C LEU A 131 57.49 -5.32 -8.80
N ARG A 132 57.54 -5.34 -7.46
CA ARG A 132 58.72 -4.93 -6.69
C ARG A 132 59.96 -5.78 -7.01
N GLU A 133 59.83 -7.10 -6.99
CA GLU A 133 60.94 -8.03 -7.27
C GLU A 133 61.51 -7.82 -8.69
N ASN A 134 60.66 -7.57 -9.70
CA ASN A 134 61.12 -7.34 -11.07
C ASN A 134 61.78 -5.97 -11.26
N ILE A 135 61.30 -4.94 -10.56
CA ILE A 135 61.94 -3.61 -10.56
C ILE A 135 63.34 -3.70 -9.93
N ASP A 136 63.44 -4.33 -8.75
CA ASP A 136 64.71 -4.48 -8.03
C ASP A 136 65.73 -5.34 -8.81
N ALA A 137 65.25 -6.31 -9.60
CA ALA A 137 66.07 -7.16 -10.48
C ALA A 137 66.49 -6.49 -11.80
N GLY A 138 66.05 -5.26 -12.08
CA GLY A 138 66.39 -4.55 -13.33
C GLY A 138 65.71 -5.12 -14.58
N ALA A 139 64.47 -5.63 -14.45
CA ALA A 139 63.73 -6.19 -15.57
C ALA A 139 63.44 -5.13 -16.67
N PRO A 140 63.29 -5.55 -17.95
CA PRO A 140 62.89 -4.66 -19.03
C PRO A 140 61.59 -3.89 -18.75
N GLN A 141 61.54 -2.64 -19.22
CA GLN A 141 60.40 -1.74 -18.98
C GLN A 141 59.05 -2.32 -19.41
N LEU A 142 59.00 -3.05 -20.53
CA LEU A 142 57.77 -3.71 -21.00
C LEU A 142 57.16 -4.67 -19.96
N ILE A 143 58.00 -5.43 -19.25
CA ILE A 143 57.53 -6.39 -18.23
C ILE A 143 57.00 -5.63 -17.01
N VAL A 144 57.65 -4.54 -16.63
CA VAL A 144 57.22 -3.69 -15.52
C VAL A 144 55.89 -3.01 -15.85
N GLU A 145 55.70 -2.55 -17.09
CA GLU A 145 54.45 -1.97 -17.57
C GLU A 145 53.29 -2.97 -17.58
N ASP A 146 53.51 -4.21 -18.04
CA ASP A 146 52.48 -5.27 -18.00
C ASP A 146 52.06 -5.60 -16.55
N LEU A 147 53.03 -5.73 -15.63
CA LEU A 147 52.74 -5.96 -14.21
C LEU A 147 52.02 -4.77 -13.57
N TRP A 148 52.33 -3.55 -14.00
CA TRP A 148 51.66 -2.34 -13.57
C TRP A 148 50.19 -2.31 -14.02
N GLU A 149 49.92 -2.62 -15.29
CA GLU A 149 48.54 -2.72 -15.80
C GLU A 149 47.74 -3.82 -15.09
N LEU A 150 48.39 -4.94 -14.79
CA LEU A 150 47.75 -6.02 -14.04
C LEU A 150 47.44 -5.59 -12.59
N LEU A 151 48.35 -4.85 -11.93
CA LEU A 151 48.09 -4.27 -10.61
C LEU A 151 46.90 -3.31 -10.67
N GLN A 152 46.86 -2.43 -11.68
CA GLN A 152 45.75 -1.51 -11.91
C GLN A 152 44.43 -2.27 -12.10
N TYR A 153 44.43 -3.36 -12.86
CA TYR A 153 43.26 -4.24 -13.01
C TYR A 153 42.79 -4.82 -11.67
N HIS A 154 43.71 -5.34 -10.86
CA HIS A 154 43.35 -5.94 -9.57
C HIS A 154 42.83 -4.90 -8.56
N VAL A 155 43.40 -3.71 -8.52
CA VAL A 155 42.91 -2.61 -7.68
C VAL A 155 41.56 -2.10 -8.17
N THR A 156 41.38 -1.93 -9.48
CA THR A 156 40.11 -1.43 -10.05
C THR A 156 38.97 -2.39 -9.74
N THR A 157 39.16 -3.69 -9.99
CA THR A 157 38.13 -4.71 -9.70
C THR A 157 37.90 -4.95 -8.20
N TYR A 158 38.86 -4.60 -7.33
CA TYR A 158 38.67 -4.59 -5.88
C TYR A 158 37.71 -3.49 -5.41
N PHE A 159 37.76 -2.29 -6.00
CA PHE A 159 36.79 -1.25 -5.72
C PHE A 159 35.44 -1.53 -6.38
N ASP A 160 35.46 -1.82 -7.68
CA ASP A 160 34.26 -2.12 -8.45
C ASP A 160 34.53 -3.20 -9.51
N ASN A 161 33.90 -4.36 -9.35
CA ASN A 161 34.04 -5.48 -10.27
C ASN A 161 33.04 -5.44 -11.46
N GLU A 162 32.20 -4.40 -11.57
CA GLU A 162 31.22 -4.21 -12.65
C GLU A 162 31.58 -3.04 -13.58
N VAL A 163 32.84 -2.58 -13.56
CA VAL A 163 33.31 -1.48 -14.41
C VAL A 163 33.25 -1.88 -15.89
N ALA A 164 32.64 -1.03 -16.72
CA ALA A 164 32.52 -1.27 -18.15
C ALA A 164 33.90 -1.27 -18.84
N GLY A 165 34.15 -2.27 -19.69
CA GLY A 165 35.41 -2.42 -20.43
C GLY A 165 36.51 -3.17 -19.68
N ILE A 166 36.29 -3.55 -18.42
CA ILE A 166 37.22 -4.39 -17.64
C ILE A 166 36.64 -5.80 -17.48
N PRO A 167 37.41 -6.87 -17.70
CA PRO A 167 36.96 -8.23 -17.45
C PRO A 167 36.53 -8.44 -15.99
N THR A 168 35.35 -9.03 -15.79
CA THR A 168 34.87 -9.36 -14.42
C THR A 168 35.78 -10.37 -13.75
N ALA A 169 36.31 -10.04 -12.57
CA ALA A 169 37.08 -10.98 -11.77
C ALA A 169 36.15 -12.06 -11.21
N ARG A 170 36.50 -13.32 -11.46
CA ARG A 170 35.71 -14.50 -11.09
C ARG A 170 36.47 -15.39 -10.13
N HIS A 171 35.72 -16.04 -9.25
CA HIS A 171 36.22 -17.15 -8.46
C HIS A 171 36.52 -18.35 -9.38
N ARG A 172 37.30 -19.33 -8.89
CA ARG A 172 37.60 -20.57 -9.63
C ARG A 172 36.35 -21.36 -10.06
N SER A 173 35.23 -21.14 -9.38
CA SER A 173 33.91 -21.73 -9.71
C SER A 173 33.17 -21.01 -10.84
N GLY A 174 33.72 -19.93 -11.40
CA GLY A 174 33.08 -19.12 -12.45
C GLY A 174 32.13 -18.04 -11.92
N ARG A 175 31.83 -18.02 -10.61
CA ARG A 175 31.04 -16.97 -9.95
C ARG A 175 31.79 -15.64 -9.96
N ALA A 176 31.14 -14.54 -10.33
CA ALA A 176 31.70 -13.20 -10.21
C ALA A 176 31.90 -12.81 -8.73
N LEU A 177 33.04 -12.20 -8.41
CA LEU A 177 33.34 -11.75 -7.04
C LEU A 177 32.49 -10.52 -6.69
N ARG A 178 31.93 -10.49 -5.48
CA ARG A 178 31.24 -9.31 -4.93
C ARG A 178 32.21 -8.45 -4.12
N THR A 179 32.72 -7.40 -4.75
CA THR A 179 33.67 -6.46 -4.14
C THR A 179 32.96 -5.24 -3.52
N LEU A 180 33.69 -4.15 -3.23
CA LEU A 180 33.19 -3.07 -2.37
C LEU A 180 31.93 -2.40 -2.94
N ALA A 181 31.94 -2.02 -4.21
CA ALA A 181 30.81 -1.38 -4.86
C ALA A 181 29.55 -2.26 -4.84
N GLN A 182 29.67 -3.56 -5.14
CA GLN A 182 28.55 -4.50 -5.15
C GLN A 182 27.95 -4.74 -3.76
N ARG A 183 28.76 -4.62 -2.69
CA ARG A 183 28.26 -4.73 -1.31
C ARG A 183 27.41 -3.53 -0.91
N LEU A 184 27.72 -2.34 -1.45
CA LEU A 184 27.00 -1.11 -1.14
C LEU A 184 25.79 -0.91 -2.06
N LYS A 185 25.97 -1.15 -3.36
CA LYS A 185 24.99 -0.96 -4.43
C LYS A 185 23.99 -2.13 -4.49
N GLY A 186 22.87 -1.88 -5.17
CA GLY A 186 21.90 -2.91 -5.53
C GLY A 186 20.75 -3.05 -4.52
N LYS A 187 19.80 -3.94 -4.82
CA LYS A 187 18.62 -4.17 -3.96
C LYS A 187 19.00 -4.86 -2.65
N GLU A 188 19.92 -5.81 -2.72
CA GLU A 188 20.45 -6.55 -1.56
C GLU A 188 21.69 -5.88 -0.92
N GLY A 189 22.10 -4.72 -1.44
CA GLY A 189 23.23 -3.97 -0.90
C GLY A 189 22.95 -3.45 0.51
N ARG A 190 24.04 -3.13 1.23
CA ARG A 190 24.01 -2.73 2.65
C ARG A 190 23.05 -1.56 2.92
N PHE A 191 23.03 -0.54 2.06
CA PHE A 191 22.15 0.62 2.24
C PHE A 191 20.66 0.26 2.27
N ARG A 192 20.22 -0.62 1.37
CA ARG A 192 18.79 -0.98 1.24
C ARG A 192 18.37 -2.10 2.19
N SER A 193 19.23 -3.10 2.38
CA SER A 193 18.90 -4.34 3.09
C SER A 193 19.24 -4.32 4.58
N ASN A 194 20.20 -3.46 4.99
CA ASN A 194 20.73 -3.46 6.34
C ASN A 194 20.71 -2.10 7.03
N LEU A 195 20.53 -0.98 6.33
CA LEU A 195 20.46 0.35 6.94
C LEU A 195 19.04 0.91 6.88
N SER A 196 18.52 1.12 5.67
CA SER A 196 17.17 1.70 5.47
C SER A 196 16.05 0.75 5.92
N GLY A 197 16.30 -0.56 5.87
CA GLY A 197 15.41 -1.59 6.36
C GLY A 197 16.24 -2.67 7.03
N LYS A 198 15.70 -3.28 8.09
CA LYS A 198 16.31 -4.38 8.82
C LYS A 198 15.22 -5.38 9.19
N ARG A 199 15.64 -6.61 9.50
CA ARG A 199 14.78 -7.53 10.25
C ARG A 199 14.77 -7.07 11.70
N VAL A 200 13.62 -7.15 12.33
CA VAL A 200 13.40 -6.72 13.71
C VAL A 200 13.01 -7.91 14.56
N ASP A 201 13.38 -7.85 15.84
CA ASP A 201 12.92 -8.81 16.85
C ASP A 201 11.49 -8.44 17.32
N PHE A 202 10.92 -9.27 18.20
CA PHE A 202 9.58 -9.07 18.78
C PHE A 202 8.47 -8.88 17.74
N SER A 203 8.50 -9.72 16.72
CA SER A 203 7.47 -9.77 15.67
C SER A 203 6.95 -11.19 15.45
N ALA A 204 5.68 -11.30 15.08
CA ALA A 204 5.06 -12.53 14.60
C ALA A 204 4.34 -12.32 13.27
N ARG A 205 4.08 -13.43 12.58
CA ARG A 205 3.33 -13.46 11.32
C ARG A 205 2.52 -14.76 11.27
N THR A 206 1.23 -14.65 10.99
CA THR A 206 0.34 -15.81 10.74
C THR A 206 -0.87 -15.38 9.91
N VAL A 207 -1.67 -16.35 9.50
CA VAL A 207 -2.92 -16.17 8.75
C VAL A 207 -3.92 -15.39 9.60
N ILE A 208 -4.71 -14.53 8.94
CA ILE A 208 -5.80 -13.81 9.60
C ILE A 208 -7.14 -14.53 9.48
N SER A 209 -8.01 -14.34 10.48
CA SER A 209 -9.39 -14.82 10.46
C SER A 209 -10.35 -13.70 10.88
N PRO A 210 -11.57 -13.67 10.34
CA PRO A 210 -12.54 -12.64 10.71
C PRO A 210 -13.08 -12.89 12.13
N ASP A 211 -13.24 -11.84 12.91
CA ASP A 211 -13.95 -11.90 14.19
C ASP A 211 -14.72 -10.58 14.40
N PRO A 212 -16.06 -10.56 14.24
CA PRO A 212 -16.85 -9.34 14.38
C PRO A 212 -17.20 -9.02 15.84
N TYR A 213 -16.91 -9.91 16.80
CA TYR A 213 -17.30 -9.73 18.20
C TYR A 213 -16.23 -9.03 19.05
N ILE A 214 -15.01 -8.90 18.51
CA ILE A 214 -13.95 -8.08 19.08
C ILE A 214 -14.12 -6.61 18.65
N SER A 215 -13.68 -5.66 19.49
CA SER A 215 -13.75 -4.24 19.15
C SER A 215 -12.92 -3.93 17.89
N ILE A 216 -13.24 -2.87 17.15
CA ILE A 216 -12.41 -2.43 16.00
C ILE A 216 -10.96 -2.08 16.39
N ASN A 217 -10.70 -1.75 17.67
CA ASN A 217 -9.33 -1.52 18.15
C ASN A 217 -8.62 -2.83 18.53
N GLU A 218 -9.35 -3.92 18.75
CA GLU A 218 -8.79 -5.16 19.24
C GLU A 218 -8.24 -6.02 18.10
N VAL A 219 -7.16 -6.73 18.38
CA VAL A 219 -6.66 -7.82 17.55
C VAL A 219 -6.60 -9.11 18.37
N GLY A 220 -7.20 -10.16 17.83
CA GLY A 220 -7.13 -11.48 18.45
C GLY A 220 -5.72 -12.06 18.29
N VAL A 221 -5.02 -12.28 19.39
CA VAL A 221 -3.66 -12.85 19.40
C VAL A 221 -3.72 -14.29 19.93
N PRO A 222 -3.17 -15.27 19.20
CA PRO A 222 -3.00 -16.64 19.68
C PRO A 222 -2.26 -16.72 21.01
N GLU A 223 -2.75 -17.55 21.93
CA GLU A 223 -2.08 -17.79 23.22
C GLU A 223 -0.61 -18.24 23.06
N GLU A 224 -0.31 -19.06 22.04
CA GLU A 224 1.07 -19.48 21.72
C GLU A 224 1.98 -18.29 21.41
N ILE A 225 1.48 -17.30 20.65
CA ILE A 225 2.20 -16.06 20.33
C ILE A 225 2.34 -15.18 21.58
N ALA A 226 1.27 -15.10 22.39
CA ALA A 226 1.24 -14.30 23.61
C ALA A 226 2.28 -14.75 24.65
N LYS A 227 2.57 -16.06 24.73
CA LYS A 227 3.61 -16.61 25.62
C LYS A 227 5.04 -16.36 25.13
N ILE A 228 5.24 -16.28 23.82
CA ILE A 228 6.57 -16.09 23.22
C ILE A 228 6.98 -14.62 23.24
N LEU A 229 6.07 -13.75 22.80
CA LEU A 229 6.32 -12.32 22.69
C LEU A 229 6.06 -11.67 24.04
N THR A 230 7.05 -10.92 24.52
CA THR A 230 7.05 -10.36 25.86
C THR A 230 7.15 -8.84 25.83
N ILE A 231 6.69 -8.24 26.93
CA ILE A 231 6.81 -6.81 27.19
C ILE A 231 7.66 -6.62 28.45
N PRO A 232 8.71 -5.78 28.39
CA PRO A 232 9.47 -5.40 29.56
C PRO A 232 8.63 -4.40 30.36
N GLU A 233 8.19 -4.83 31.54
CA GLU A 233 7.47 -4.00 32.49
C GLU A 233 8.34 -3.74 33.71
N ARG A 234 8.51 -2.44 34.04
CA ARG A 234 9.26 -2.02 35.23
C ARG A 234 8.39 -2.28 36.45
N VAL A 235 8.99 -2.89 37.48
CA VAL A 235 8.34 -3.11 38.76
C VAL A 235 8.26 -1.78 39.49
N THR A 236 7.05 -1.43 39.88
CA THR A 236 6.68 -0.25 40.65
C THR A 236 5.87 -0.67 41.87
N ALA A 237 5.57 0.27 42.77
CA ALA A 237 4.71 -0.02 43.92
C ALA A 237 3.29 -0.49 43.54
N TRP A 238 2.81 -0.16 42.34
CA TRP A 238 1.43 -0.46 41.93
C TRP A 238 1.26 -1.84 41.27
N ASN A 239 2.26 -2.33 40.55
CA ASN A 239 2.18 -3.59 39.79
C ASN A 239 3.00 -4.73 40.40
N VAL A 240 3.69 -4.51 41.52
CA VAL A 240 4.58 -5.52 42.16
C VAL A 240 3.87 -6.84 42.46
N GLU A 241 2.62 -6.81 42.93
CA GLU A 241 1.87 -8.04 43.25
C GLU A 241 1.46 -8.81 42.00
N GLU A 242 1.01 -8.12 40.94
CA GLU A 242 0.70 -8.72 39.64
C GLU A 242 1.96 -9.38 39.03
N MET A 243 3.09 -8.69 39.15
CA MET A 243 4.39 -9.14 38.67
C MET A 243 4.92 -10.39 39.42
N LYS A 244 4.74 -10.44 40.75
CA LYS A 244 5.06 -11.63 41.54
C LYS A 244 4.27 -12.84 41.06
N GLU A 245 2.98 -12.66 40.79
CA GLU A 245 2.12 -13.72 40.29
C GLU A 245 2.59 -14.26 38.92
N TYR A 246 3.01 -13.37 38.00
CA TYR A 246 3.55 -13.78 36.71
C TYR A 246 4.86 -14.57 36.80
N ILE A 247 5.73 -14.22 37.75
CA ILE A 247 6.96 -14.98 38.01
C ILE A 247 6.63 -16.38 38.55
N ILE A 248 5.66 -16.49 39.46
CA ILE A 248 5.23 -17.76 40.05
C ILE A 248 4.65 -18.68 38.97
N ARG A 249 3.76 -18.15 38.12
CA ARG A 249 3.19 -18.88 36.97
C ARG A 249 4.26 -19.28 35.96
N GLY A 250 5.29 -18.46 35.79
CA GLY A 250 6.45 -18.71 34.94
C GLY A 250 6.13 -18.70 33.44
N PRO A 251 6.96 -19.35 32.60
CA PRO A 251 6.86 -19.25 31.14
C PRO A 251 5.76 -20.13 30.52
N ASP A 252 5.24 -21.12 31.24
CA ASP A 252 4.37 -22.16 30.67
C ASP A 252 2.86 -21.80 30.71
N LYS A 253 2.45 -21.11 31.79
CA LYS A 253 1.06 -20.70 32.03
C LYS A 253 0.88 -19.23 31.69
N HIS A 254 -0.13 -18.94 30.88
CA HIS A 254 -0.51 -17.57 30.54
C HIS A 254 -1.61 -17.04 31.49
N PRO A 255 -1.57 -15.76 31.90
CA PRO A 255 -0.45 -14.84 31.76
C PRO A 255 0.68 -15.15 32.76
N GLY A 256 1.93 -15.12 32.27
CA GLY A 256 3.15 -15.42 33.02
C GLY A 256 4.35 -14.60 32.53
N ALA A 257 5.57 -15.05 32.79
CA ALA A 257 6.80 -14.34 32.41
C ALA A 257 7.95 -15.27 31.99
N ASN A 258 8.80 -14.77 31.09
CA ASN A 258 9.93 -15.54 30.55
C ASN A 258 11.27 -15.15 31.17
N TYR A 259 11.48 -13.85 31.43
CA TYR A 259 12.75 -13.33 31.92
C TYR A 259 12.56 -12.27 33.01
N ILE A 260 13.57 -12.15 33.88
CA ILE A 260 13.71 -11.08 34.85
C ILE A 260 15.04 -10.39 34.60
N ILE A 261 15.04 -9.07 34.53
CA ILE A 261 16.25 -8.25 34.49
C ILE A 261 16.35 -7.54 35.84
N ARG A 262 17.44 -7.82 36.53
CA ARG A 262 17.78 -7.21 37.82
C ARG A 262 18.29 -5.78 37.62
N PRO A 263 18.32 -4.94 38.68
CA PRO A 263 18.89 -3.60 38.63
C PRO A 263 20.38 -3.56 38.22
N ASP A 264 21.11 -4.67 38.41
CA ASP A 264 22.50 -4.86 37.96
C ASP A 264 22.62 -5.12 36.43
N GLY A 265 21.49 -5.20 35.71
CA GLY A 265 21.42 -5.50 34.29
C GLY A 265 21.50 -7.00 33.95
N ARG A 266 21.60 -7.88 34.94
CA ARG A 266 21.67 -9.33 34.69
C ARG A 266 20.29 -9.87 34.34
N ARG A 267 20.18 -10.45 33.14
CA ARG A 267 18.99 -11.16 32.66
C ARG A 267 18.99 -12.61 33.17
N VAL A 268 17.91 -12.99 33.86
CA VAL A 268 17.66 -14.31 34.43
C VAL A 268 16.51 -14.97 33.67
N ASP A 269 16.73 -16.18 33.17
CA ASP A 269 15.74 -16.97 32.43
C ASP A 269 14.93 -17.84 33.40
N LEU A 270 13.60 -17.63 33.44
CA LEU A 270 12.70 -18.30 34.37
C LEU A 270 12.47 -19.79 34.06
N ARG A 271 12.87 -20.26 32.87
CA ARG A 271 12.78 -21.68 32.50
C ARG A 271 13.69 -22.57 33.35
N PHE A 272 14.82 -22.05 33.81
CA PHE A 272 15.84 -22.83 34.54
C PHE A 272 15.87 -22.54 36.05
N VAL A 273 14.96 -21.69 36.55
CA VAL A 273 14.88 -21.36 37.98
C VAL A 273 14.13 -22.45 38.74
N LYS A 274 14.82 -23.11 39.68
CA LYS A 274 14.26 -24.22 40.49
C LYS A 274 13.18 -23.80 41.48
N ASN A 275 13.27 -22.59 42.05
CA ASN A 275 12.31 -22.10 43.04
C ASN A 275 11.90 -20.67 42.68
N ARG A 276 10.75 -20.53 42.02
CA ARG A 276 10.23 -19.26 41.49
C ARG A 276 9.62 -18.37 42.58
N GLU A 277 9.09 -18.96 43.65
CA GLU A 277 8.48 -18.25 44.79
C GLU A 277 9.50 -17.36 45.50
N LYS A 278 10.69 -17.90 45.80
CA LYS A 278 11.78 -17.11 46.42
C LYS A 278 12.23 -15.94 45.55
N VAL A 279 12.19 -16.11 44.22
CA VAL A 279 12.57 -15.03 43.30
C VAL A 279 11.49 -13.95 43.26
N ALA A 280 10.21 -14.34 43.31
CA ALA A 280 9.09 -13.40 43.44
C ALA A 280 9.13 -12.64 44.78
N GLU A 281 9.48 -13.29 45.89
CA GLU A 281 9.65 -12.62 47.19
C GLU A 281 10.77 -11.58 47.18
N SER A 282 11.84 -11.82 46.42
CA SER A 282 12.95 -10.86 46.25
C SER A 282 12.66 -9.70 45.30
N LEU A 283 11.44 -9.60 44.78
CA LEU A 283 11.08 -8.59 43.81
C LEU A 283 10.89 -7.22 44.49
N GLU A 284 11.68 -6.24 44.06
CA GLU A 284 11.63 -4.87 44.56
C GLU A 284 11.46 -3.88 43.39
N PRO A 285 10.99 -2.65 43.65
CA PRO A 285 10.96 -1.60 42.63
C PRO A 285 12.33 -1.40 41.98
N GLY A 286 12.36 -1.31 40.65
CA GLY A 286 13.58 -1.20 39.86
C GLY A 286 14.00 -2.48 39.12
N TYR A 287 13.36 -3.62 39.42
CA TYR A 287 13.42 -4.81 38.58
C TYR A 287 12.61 -4.59 37.29
N ILE A 288 12.97 -5.32 36.22
CA ILE A 288 12.19 -5.35 34.98
C ILE A 288 11.80 -6.80 34.70
N ILE A 289 10.54 -7.03 34.38
CA ILE A 289 10.03 -8.36 34.06
C ILE A 289 9.60 -8.38 32.61
N GLU A 290 10.09 -9.35 31.86
CA GLU A 290 9.61 -9.64 30.51
C GLU A 290 8.42 -10.60 30.61
N ARG A 291 7.23 -10.02 30.83
CA ARG A 291 5.97 -10.76 30.95
C ARG A 291 5.39 -11.07 29.58
N HIS A 292 4.54 -12.10 29.51
CA HIS A 292 3.72 -12.41 28.35
C HIS A 292 2.81 -11.22 27.98
N LEU A 293 2.40 -11.17 26.73
CA LEU A 293 1.34 -10.25 26.30
C LEU A 293 0.08 -10.50 27.12
N LYS A 294 -0.72 -9.47 27.40
CA LYS A 294 -2.01 -9.55 28.09
C LYS A 294 -3.05 -8.71 27.37
N ASP A 295 -4.31 -8.91 27.71
CA ASP A 295 -5.40 -8.11 27.13
C ASP A 295 -5.20 -6.61 27.40
N GLY A 296 -5.39 -5.79 26.36
CA GLY A 296 -5.20 -4.34 26.41
C GLY A 296 -3.77 -3.85 26.19
N ASP A 297 -2.79 -4.74 25.98
CA ASP A 297 -1.45 -4.36 25.53
C ASP A 297 -1.49 -3.78 24.12
N ILE A 298 -0.58 -2.83 23.83
CA ILE A 298 -0.52 -2.16 22.53
C ILE A 298 0.44 -2.88 21.60
N VAL A 299 -0.03 -3.18 20.40
CA VAL A 299 0.71 -3.84 19.34
C VAL A 299 0.52 -3.12 18.02
N LEU A 300 1.52 -3.19 17.15
CA LEU A 300 1.42 -2.66 15.78
C LEU A 300 1.05 -3.79 14.84
N PHE A 301 -0.08 -3.63 14.16
CA PHE A 301 -0.61 -4.60 13.22
C PHE A 301 -0.43 -4.09 11.80
N ASN A 302 0.17 -4.91 10.94
CA ASN A 302 0.62 -4.51 9.60
C ASN A 302 0.26 -5.55 8.53
N ARG A 303 -0.24 -5.08 7.39
CA ARG A 303 -0.33 -5.86 6.16
C ARG A 303 0.66 -5.34 5.12
N GLN A 304 1.35 -6.27 4.46
CA GLN A 304 2.21 -5.98 3.32
C GLN A 304 1.48 -6.32 2.02
N PRO A 305 1.62 -5.52 0.95
CA PRO A 305 2.43 -4.30 0.85
C PRO A 305 1.80 -3.10 1.57
N SER A 306 2.63 -2.29 2.23
CA SER A 306 2.15 -1.08 2.93
C SER A 306 2.09 0.10 1.96
N LEU A 307 0.88 0.36 1.44
CA LEU A 307 0.64 1.39 0.41
C LEU A 307 0.48 2.79 0.99
N HIS A 308 -0.07 2.88 2.20
CA HIS A 308 -0.32 4.14 2.91
C HIS A 308 -0.13 3.95 4.42
N ARG A 309 -0.08 5.04 5.19
CA ARG A 309 0.19 4.96 6.63
C ARG A 309 -0.79 4.05 7.40
N MET A 310 -2.06 3.99 6.98
CA MET A 310 -3.07 3.13 7.62
C MET A 310 -2.85 1.62 7.39
N SER A 311 -1.88 1.22 6.55
CA SER A 311 -1.47 -0.20 6.43
C SER A 311 -0.68 -0.69 7.64
N ILE A 312 -0.34 0.20 8.58
CA ILE A 312 0.13 -0.11 9.93
C ILE A 312 -0.65 0.73 10.94
N MET A 313 -1.31 0.08 11.89
CA MET A 313 -2.07 0.76 12.95
C MET A 313 -1.80 0.06 14.28
N ALA A 314 -2.01 0.78 15.38
CA ALA A 314 -1.95 0.22 16.71
C ALA A 314 -3.28 -0.44 17.07
N HIS A 315 -3.20 -1.65 17.60
CA HIS A 315 -4.33 -2.42 18.12
C HIS A 315 -4.08 -2.77 19.59
N GLU A 316 -5.16 -3.09 20.28
CA GLU A 316 -5.17 -3.64 21.63
C GLU A 316 -5.23 -5.16 21.54
N VAL A 317 -4.36 -5.83 22.28
CA VAL A 317 -4.31 -7.29 22.30
C VAL A 317 -5.56 -7.85 22.96
N ARG A 318 -6.11 -8.89 22.36
CA ARG A 318 -7.05 -9.80 23.00
C ARG A 318 -6.59 -11.23 22.82
N VAL A 319 -6.18 -11.89 23.89
CA VAL A 319 -5.59 -13.23 23.83
C VAL A 319 -6.72 -14.25 23.69
N LEU A 320 -6.67 -15.01 22.60
CA LEU A 320 -7.71 -15.96 22.22
C LEU A 320 -7.09 -17.32 21.88
N PRO A 321 -7.85 -18.42 22.06
CA PRO A 321 -7.39 -19.75 21.66
C PRO A 321 -7.26 -19.85 20.14
N TYR A 322 -6.58 -20.92 19.69
CA TYR A 322 -6.20 -21.22 18.31
C TYR A 322 -4.96 -20.46 17.82
N ARG A 323 -4.75 -20.38 16.49
CA ARG A 323 -3.46 -20.06 15.85
C ARG A 323 -3.50 -18.93 14.81
N THR A 324 -4.64 -18.28 14.63
CA THR A 324 -4.83 -17.19 13.66
C THR A 324 -4.88 -15.85 14.38
N LEU A 325 -4.47 -14.79 13.67
CA LEU A 325 -4.67 -13.42 14.12
C LEU A 325 -6.10 -13.00 13.76
N ARG A 326 -6.90 -12.56 14.73
CA ARG A 326 -8.30 -12.22 14.46
C ARG A 326 -8.46 -10.73 14.23
N LEU A 327 -9.17 -10.37 13.16
CA LEU A 327 -9.39 -8.99 12.76
C LEU A 327 -10.88 -8.69 12.64
N ASN A 328 -11.30 -7.54 13.16
CA ASN A 328 -12.65 -7.03 12.96
C ASN A 328 -12.89 -6.66 11.49
N LEU A 329 -14.03 -7.11 10.94
CA LEU A 329 -14.39 -6.94 9.54
C LEU A 329 -14.41 -5.47 9.10
N SER A 330 -14.83 -4.54 9.95
CA SER A 330 -14.89 -3.11 9.60
C SER A 330 -13.52 -2.49 9.34
N VAL A 331 -12.45 -3.14 9.81
CA VAL A 331 -11.05 -2.68 9.70
C VAL A 331 -10.31 -3.38 8.54
N CYS A 332 -10.97 -4.23 7.76
CA CYS A 332 -10.36 -4.81 6.55
C CYS A 332 -9.97 -3.77 5.47
N PRO A 333 -10.78 -2.73 5.16
CA PRO A 333 -10.46 -1.75 4.11
C PRO A 333 -9.11 -1.02 4.25
N PRO A 334 -8.70 -0.51 5.42
CA PRO A 334 -7.38 0.14 5.56
C PRO A 334 -6.21 -0.84 5.36
N TYR A 335 -6.37 -2.12 5.63
CA TYR A 335 -5.34 -3.12 5.32
C TYR A 335 -5.44 -3.67 3.90
N ASN A 336 -6.56 -3.41 3.21
CA ASN A 336 -6.96 -4.07 1.97
C ASN A 336 -6.89 -5.61 2.10
N ALA A 337 -7.26 -6.12 3.28
CA ALA A 337 -7.11 -7.52 3.65
C ALA A 337 -8.37 -8.33 3.34
N ASP A 338 -8.17 -9.54 2.87
CA ASP A 338 -9.20 -10.56 2.70
C ASP A 338 -8.88 -11.81 3.54
N PHE A 339 -9.70 -12.86 3.43
CA PHE A 339 -9.61 -14.05 4.27
C PHE A 339 -9.45 -15.33 3.44
N ASP A 340 -8.80 -15.25 2.28
CA ASP A 340 -8.55 -16.40 1.38
C ASP A 340 -7.22 -17.12 1.65
N GLY A 341 -6.49 -16.70 2.69
CA GLY A 341 -5.15 -17.19 3.05
C GLY A 341 -4.15 -16.08 3.38
N ASP A 342 -4.61 -14.82 3.35
CA ASP A 342 -3.84 -13.64 3.71
C ASP A 342 -3.18 -13.74 5.09
N GLU A 343 -1.92 -13.28 5.16
CA GLU A 343 -1.10 -13.27 6.37
C GLU A 343 -0.72 -11.84 6.76
N MET A 344 -0.78 -11.54 8.06
CA MET A 344 -0.41 -10.22 8.60
C MET A 344 0.68 -10.32 9.65
N ASN A 345 1.40 -9.20 9.83
CA ASN A 345 2.48 -9.06 10.77
C ASN A 345 2.00 -8.36 12.05
N LEU A 346 2.53 -8.82 13.17
CA LEU A 346 2.34 -8.24 14.49
C LEU A 346 3.71 -7.81 15.04
N HIS A 347 3.82 -6.59 15.55
CA HIS A 347 5.03 -6.09 16.19
C HIS A 347 4.71 -5.54 17.58
N ILE A 348 5.57 -5.80 18.57
CA ILE A 348 5.37 -5.37 19.96
C ILE A 348 6.37 -4.26 20.30
N PRO A 349 5.93 -3.00 20.45
CA PRO A 349 6.78 -1.92 20.93
C PRO A 349 7.26 -2.19 22.37
N GLN A 350 8.57 -2.15 22.57
CA GLN A 350 9.20 -2.53 23.84
C GLN A 350 9.32 -1.36 24.83
N SER A 351 9.66 -0.15 24.38
CA SER A 351 9.76 1.02 25.24
C SER A 351 8.39 1.58 25.61
N GLU A 352 8.30 2.17 26.81
CA GLU A 352 7.08 2.82 27.31
C GLU A 352 6.68 4.00 26.41
N GLU A 353 7.65 4.80 25.96
CA GLU A 353 7.45 5.91 25.02
C GLU A 353 6.82 5.44 23.70
N ALA A 354 7.35 4.38 23.08
CA ALA A 354 6.83 3.87 21.82
C ALA A 354 5.43 3.27 21.98
N ARG A 355 5.14 2.60 23.10
CA ARG A 355 3.78 2.12 23.40
C ARG A 355 2.80 3.27 23.60
N ALA A 356 3.21 4.32 24.31
CA ALA A 356 2.38 5.51 24.54
C ALA A 356 2.11 6.26 23.24
N GLU A 357 3.14 6.49 22.42
CA GLU A 357 3.02 7.13 21.11
C GLU A 357 2.07 6.34 20.19
N ALA A 358 2.25 5.02 20.10
CA ALA A 358 1.38 4.16 19.31
C ALA A 358 -0.08 4.20 19.80
N ARG A 359 -0.31 4.16 21.12
CA ARG A 359 -1.66 4.24 21.71
C ARG A 359 -2.35 5.57 21.39
N ILE A 360 -1.63 6.68 21.45
CA ILE A 360 -2.21 8.02 21.30
C ILE A 360 -2.44 8.35 19.82
N LEU A 361 -1.46 8.07 18.95
CA LEU A 361 -1.46 8.54 17.56
C LEU A 361 -1.95 7.48 16.55
N MET A 362 -1.67 6.20 16.80
CA MET A 362 -1.84 5.14 15.79
C MET A 362 -3.02 4.21 16.04
N LEU A 363 -3.76 4.37 17.15
CA LEU A 363 -4.92 3.53 17.48
C LEU A 363 -5.99 3.59 16.38
N VAL A 364 -6.62 2.45 16.08
CA VAL A 364 -7.56 2.30 14.94
C VAL A 364 -8.65 3.36 14.92
N GLN A 365 -9.32 3.61 16.05
CA GLN A 365 -10.36 4.64 16.16
C GLN A 365 -9.90 6.06 15.76
N ARG A 366 -8.61 6.39 15.91
CA ARG A 366 -8.04 7.69 15.52
C ARG A 366 -7.79 7.78 14.02
N GLN A 367 -7.81 6.65 13.31
CA GLN A 367 -7.53 6.52 11.87
C GLN A 367 -8.77 6.13 11.06
N ILE A 368 -9.99 6.37 11.58
CA ILE A 368 -11.24 6.14 10.83
C ILE A 368 -11.26 7.01 9.55
N LEU A 369 -10.81 8.26 9.63
CA LEU A 369 -10.77 9.19 8.50
C LEU A 369 -9.49 9.02 7.67
N SER A 370 -9.66 8.84 6.36
CA SER A 370 -8.56 8.70 5.42
C SER A 370 -7.84 10.03 5.18
N PRO A 371 -6.49 10.08 5.29
CA PRO A 371 -5.71 11.28 4.95
C PRO A 371 -5.73 11.64 3.47
N ARG A 372 -6.20 10.74 2.60
CA ARG A 372 -6.26 10.98 1.16
C ARG A 372 -7.38 11.93 0.76
N TYR A 373 -8.52 11.86 1.43
CA TYR A 373 -9.74 12.56 1.02
C TYR A 373 -10.64 13.01 2.18
N GLY A 374 -10.31 12.71 3.44
CA GLY A 374 -11.10 13.20 4.57
C GLY A 374 -12.47 12.53 4.75
N GLY A 375 -12.61 11.26 4.37
CA GLY A 375 -13.81 10.46 4.63
C GLY A 375 -13.49 9.13 5.33
N PRO A 376 -14.49 8.44 5.90
CA PRO A 376 -14.30 7.24 6.69
C PRO A 376 -13.85 6.07 5.80
N ILE A 377 -12.64 5.56 6.00
CA ILE A 377 -12.16 4.33 5.34
C ILE A 377 -12.63 3.06 6.06
N ILE A 378 -12.84 3.15 7.37
CA ILE A 378 -13.39 2.09 8.23
C ILE A 378 -14.90 2.24 8.27
N GLY A 379 -15.65 1.14 8.13
CA GLY A 379 -17.11 1.17 8.13
C GLY A 379 -17.74 -0.19 7.94
N GLY A 380 -19.04 -0.19 7.66
CA GLY A 380 -19.81 -1.37 7.27
C GLY A 380 -19.32 -1.94 5.94
N LEU A 381 -19.30 -3.27 5.85
CA LEU A 381 -19.05 -4.03 4.63
C LEU A 381 -20.34 -4.79 4.24
N GLN A 382 -20.26 -5.58 3.18
CA GLN A 382 -21.25 -6.55 2.67
C GLN A 382 -22.43 -6.83 3.61
N ASP A 383 -22.30 -7.77 4.54
CA ASP A 383 -23.40 -8.23 5.40
C ASP A 383 -23.96 -7.10 6.29
N HIS A 384 -23.10 -6.21 6.78
CA HIS A 384 -23.54 -5.04 7.55
C HIS A 384 -24.47 -4.15 6.71
N ILE A 385 -24.17 -3.95 5.43
CA ILE A 385 -25.00 -3.14 4.54
C ILE A 385 -26.34 -3.82 4.25
N SER A 386 -26.34 -5.10 3.87
CA SER A 386 -27.56 -5.86 3.60
C SER A 386 -28.47 -5.92 4.83
N ALA A 387 -27.88 -6.20 6.00
CA ALA A 387 -28.59 -6.24 7.27
C ALA A 387 -29.15 -4.87 7.67
N ALA A 388 -28.39 -3.79 7.49
CA ALA A 388 -28.85 -2.44 7.83
C ALA A 388 -30.06 -2.04 6.99
N TYR A 389 -30.03 -2.40 5.70
CA TYR A 389 -31.15 -2.19 4.81
C TYR A 389 -32.36 -3.01 5.26
N LEU A 390 -32.19 -4.31 5.50
CA LEU A 390 -33.27 -5.19 5.98
C LEU A 390 -33.88 -4.72 7.30
N LEU A 391 -33.05 -4.26 8.25
CA LEU A 391 -33.52 -3.72 9.53
C LEU A 391 -34.40 -2.50 9.33
N THR A 392 -33.95 -1.56 8.50
CA THR A 392 -34.53 -0.22 8.44
C THR A 392 -35.64 -0.07 7.40
N ARG A 393 -36.04 -1.13 6.70
CA ARG A 393 -37.24 -1.14 5.83
C ARG A 393 -38.53 -0.85 6.61
N LYS A 394 -39.52 -0.26 5.93
CA LYS A 394 -40.87 0.00 6.48
C LYS A 394 -41.60 -1.29 6.88
N SER A 395 -41.37 -2.38 6.15
CA SER A 395 -41.99 -3.69 6.40
C SER A 395 -41.39 -4.44 7.60
N THR A 396 -40.32 -3.93 8.21
CA THR A 396 -39.63 -4.60 9.31
C THR A 396 -40.32 -4.31 10.64
N LEU A 397 -41.01 -5.34 11.12
CA LEU A 397 -41.54 -5.43 12.48
C LEU A 397 -40.76 -6.50 13.24
N LEU A 398 -40.47 -6.23 14.51
CA LEU A 398 -39.71 -7.09 15.40
C LEU A 398 -40.49 -7.32 16.68
N THR A 399 -40.45 -8.56 17.16
CA THR A 399 -41.04 -9.00 18.43
C THR A 399 -40.10 -8.66 19.60
N LYS A 400 -40.64 -8.66 20.81
CA LYS A 400 -39.86 -8.39 22.03
C LYS A 400 -38.68 -9.37 22.21
N ASP A 401 -38.87 -10.63 21.84
CA ASP A 401 -37.84 -11.67 22.00
C ASP A 401 -36.67 -11.44 21.04
N GLU A 402 -36.97 -11.11 19.77
CA GLU A 402 -35.95 -10.77 18.77
C GLU A 402 -35.16 -9.53 19.20
N ILE A 403 -35.84 -8.48 19.67
CA ILE A 403 -35.20 -7.25 20.14
C ILE A 403 -34.29 -7.53 21.33
N SER A 404 -34.77 -8.30 22.31
CA SER A 404 -34.01 -8.61 23.52
C SER A 404 -32.71 -9.35 23.17
N ARG A 405 -32.79 -10.30 22.23
CA ARG A 405 -31.63 -11.02 21.71
C ARG A 405 -30.65 -10.08 21.00
N ILE A 406 -31.15 -9.28 20.06
CA ILE A 406 -30.34 -8.35 19.27
C ILE A 406 -29.63 -7.30 20.17
N LEU A 407 -30.36 -6.69 21.10
CA LEU A 407 -29.80 -5.68 22.02
C LEU A 407 -28.79 -6.28 23.00
N SER A 408 -28.97 -7.54 23.42
CA SER A 408 -28.02 -8.22 24.29
C SER A 408 -26.65 -8.40 23.62
N VAL A 409 -26.63 -8.78 22.33
CA VAL A 409 -25.41 -8.97 21.55
C VAL A 409 -24.72 -7.64 21.24
N ALA A 410 -25.50 -6.58 21.08
CA ALA A 410 -25.00 -5.22 20.85
C ALA A 410 -24.47 -4.52 22.13
N GLU A 411 -24.53 -5.20 23.29
CA GLU A 411 -24.13 -4.68 24.60
C GLU A 411 -24.85 -3.35 24.94
N TYR A 412 -26.17 -3.30 24.68
CA TYR A 412 -26.98 -2.13 24.96
C TYR A 412 -27.56 -2.16 26.38
N ASP A 413 -27.20 -1.16 27.20
CA ASP A 413 -27.60 -1.05 28.60
C ASP A 413 -28.79 -0.08 28.85
N GLY A 414 -29.39 0.48 27.80
CA GLY A 414 -30.46 1.47 27.91
C GLY A 414 -31.87 0.90 27.99
N GLU A 415 -32.85 1.78 28.14
CA GLU A 415 -34.27 1.41 28.14
C GLU A 415 -34.78 1.12 26.72
N ILE A 416 -35.55 0.05 26.58
CA ILE A 416 -36.23 -0.29 25.31
C ILE A 416 -37.40 0.69 25.14
N PRO A 417 -37.55 1.36 23.98
CA PRO A 417 -38.61 2.32 23.74
C PRO A 417 -39.99 1.64 23.71
N GLU A 418 -41.08 2.40 23.79
CA GLU A 418 -42.42 1.84 23.60
C GLU A 418 -42.62 1.29 22.17
N PRO A 419 -43.34 0.15 22.02
CA PRO A 419 -43.64 -0.42 20.71
C PRO A 419 -44.49 0.54 19.88
N LYS A 420 -44.18 0.65 18.59
CA LYS A 420 -44.93 1.54 17.68
C LYS A 420 -46.32 0.99 17.36
N ILE A 421 -46.44 -0.34 17.33
CA ILE A 421 -47.70 -1.06 17.15
C ILE A 421 -47.98 -1.79 18.46
N LYS A 422 -49.12 -1.47 19.10
CA LYS A 422 -49.49 -2.03 20.42
C LYS A 422 -50.44 -3.23 20.31
N GLU A 423 -51.23 -3.31 19.23
CA GLU A 423 -52.20 -4.38 18.95
C GLU A 423 -52.01 -4.93 17.53
N PRO A 424 -52.22 -6.23 17.26
CA PRO A 424 -52.67 -7.29 18.18
C PRO A 424 -51.58 -7.80 19.15
N GLU A 425 -50.31 -7.53 18.84
CA GLU A 425 -49.15 -7.81 19.69
C GLU A 425 -48.18 -6.62 19.65
N PRO A 426 -47.37 -6.41 20.71
CA PRO A 426 -46.42 -5.31 20.75
C PRO A 426 -45.28 -5.55 19.74
N LEU A 427 -45.22 -4.71 18.70
CA LEU A 427 -44.20 -4.78 17.65
C LEU A 427 -43.43 -3.46 17.56
N TRP A 428 -42.11 -3.59 17.41
CA TRP A 428 -41.21 -2.47 17.18
C TRP A 428 -40.80 -2.41 15.73
N THR A 429 -40.56 -1.19 15.26
CA THR A 429 -39.97 -0.98 13.93
C THR A 429 -38.46 -1.07 14.01
N GLY A 430 -37.80 -1.61 12.99
CA GLY A 430 -36.33 -1.64 12.99
C GLY A 430 -35.68 -0.25 12.97
N LYS A 431 -36.38 0.78 12.48
CA LYS A 431 -35.96 2.19 12.61
C LYS A 431 -35.84 2.65 14.06
N GLN A 432 -36.80 2.27 14.92
CA GLN A 432 -36.73 2.58 16.35
C GLN A 432 -35.53 1.91 17.00
N ILE A 433 -35.28 0.63 16.67
CA ILE A 433 -34.15 -0.12 17.23
C ILE A 433 -32.81 0.47 16.76
N PHE A 434 -32.68 0.83 15.48
CA PHE A 434 -31.48 1.48 14.97
C PHE A 434 -31.23 2.86 15.62
N SER A 435 -32.29 3.61 15.93
CA SER A 435 -32.20 4.93 16.56
C SER A 435 -31.56 4.89 17.95
N LEU A 436 -31.63 3.77 18.67
CA LEU A 436 -31.05 3.63 20.01
C LEU A 436 -29.52 3.82 20.05
N PHE A 437 -28.86 3.58 18.92
CA PHE A 437 -27.40 3.68 18.80
C PHE A 437 -26.94 5.03 18.24
N LEU A 438 -27.85 5.87 17.75
CA LEU A 438 -27.51 7.17 17.21
C LEU A 438 -27.22 8.18 18.33
N PRO A 439 -26.20 9.04 18.19
CA PRO A 439 -25.96 10.11 19.15
C PRO A 439 -27.17 11.05 19.26
N LYS A 440 -27.56 11.38 20.51
CA LYS A 440 -28.57 12.40 20.79
C LYS A 440 -28.13 13.74 20.20
N GLY A 441 -29.02 14.43 19.50
CA GLY A 441 -28.72 15.68 18.79
C GLY A 441 -28.25 15.51 17.34
N LEU A 442 -28.08 14.27 16.84
CA LEU A 442 -27.75 14.04 15.43
C LEU A 442 -28.97 14.36 14.56
N THR A 443 -28.84 15.40 13.73
CA THR A 443 -29.84 15.74 12.72
C THR A 443 -29.15 15.83 11.37
N MET A 444 -29.64 15.06 10.39
CA MET A 444 -29.14 15.10 9.03
C MET A 444 -30.15 14.52 8.04
N THR A 445 -30.05 14.97 6.80
CA THR A 445 -30.83 14.42 5.68
C THR A 445 -29.93 14.03 4.52
N PHE A 446 -30.17 12.86 3.91
CA PHE A 446 -29.41 12.41 2.74
C PHE A 446 -30.18 11.38 1.92
N ARG A 447 -29.69 11.08 0.71
CA ARG A 447 -30.27 10.04 -0.16
C ARG A 447 -29.51 8.73 0.05
N ALA A 448 -30.25 7.66 0.33
CA ALA A 448 -29.72 6.31 0.36
C ALA A 448 -29.24 5.88 -1.04
N LYS A 449 -28.33 4.92 -1.11
CA LYS A 449 -27.80 4.35 -2.36
C LYS A 449 -28.89 3.73 -3.23
N ILE A 450 -29.91 3.13 -2.62
CA ILE A 450 -31.05 2.53 -3.32
C ILE A 450 -31.89 3.56 -4.11
N CYS A 451 -31.73 4.86 -3.83
CA CYS A 451 -32.47 5.92 -4.51
C CYS A 451 -32.13 5.94 -6.02
N GLU A 452 -33.13 5.69 -6.86
CA GLU A 452 -32.96 5.82 -8.31
C GLU A 452 -32.86 7.30 -8.72
N PRO A 453 -32.03 7.63 -9.74
CA PRO A 453 -31.97 8.96 -10.31
C PRO A 453 -33.12 9.19 -11.30
N THR A 454 -34.36 8.98 -10.88
CA THR A 454 -35.55 9.18 -11.70
C THR A 454 -36.34 10.41 -11.25
N GLY A 455 -36.56 11.37 -12.16
CA GLY A 455 -37.48 12.50 -12.00
C GLY A 455 -37.26 13.42 -10.79
N GLU A 456 -38.33 14.11 -10.36
CA GLU A 456 -38.34 14.97 -9.18
C GLU A 456 -38.39 14.14 -7.88
N CYS A 457 -37.46 14.42 -6.95
CA CYS A 457 -37.36 13.69 -5.70
C CYS A 457 -38.54 14.01 -4.76
N GLN A 458 -39.35 13.01 -4.44
CA GLN A 458 -40.51 13.14 -3.54
C GLN A 458 -40.13 13.22 -2.03
N LYS A 459 -38.83 13.31 -1.71
CA LYS A 459 -38.27 13.39 -0.35
C LYS A 459 -38.92 12.37 0.61
N GLU A 460 -39.52 12.82 1.71
CA GLU A 460 -40.14 11.99 2.76
C GLU A 460 -41.29 11.11 2.24
N LYS A 461 -41.95 11.50 1.14
CA LYS A 461 -43.04 10.72 0.52
C LYS A 461 -42.55 9.67 -0.48
N CYS A 462 -41.24 9.40 -0.52
CA CYS A 462 -40.67 8.42 -1.43
C CYS A 462 -41.31 7.03 -1.23
N PRO A 463 -41.85 6.40 -2.30
CA PRO A 463 -42.50 5.09 -2.20
C PRO A 463 -41.53 3.99 -1.76
N ILE A 464 -40.26 4.09 -2.16
CA ILE A 464 -39.19 3.12 -1.85
C ILE A 464 -38.49 3.45 -0.51
N ASP A 465 -38.89 4.53 0.17
CA ASP A 465 -38.28 4.98 1.43
C ASP A 465 -36.77 5.21 1.32
N ALA A 466 -36.32 5.81 0.22
CA ALA A 466 -34.89 6.02 -0.07
C ALA A 466 -34.32 7.36 0.44
N TYR A 467 -35.17 8.23 1.01
CA TYR A 467 -34.75 9.52 1.55
C TYR A 467 -34.61 9.44 3.07
N VAL A 468 -33.37 9.53 3.55
CA VAL A 468 -33.03 9.35 4.96
C VAL A 468 -33.18 10.67 5.71
N VAL A 469 -33.98 10.63 6.78
CA VAL A 469 -34.23 11.76 7.68
C VAL A 469 -33.99 11.31 9.10
N ILE A 470 -32.93 11.84 9.70
CA ILE A 470 -32.59 11.65 11.10
C ILE A 470 -32.78 12.98 11.81
N ARG A 471 -33.52 13.02 12.91
CA ARG A 471 -33.69 14.22 13.74
C ARG A 471 -33.44 13.89 15.20
N ASN A 472 -32.55 14.64 15.84
CA ASN A 472 -32.19 14.48 17.25
C ASN A 472 -31.84 13.03 17.67
N GLY A 473 -31.23 12.25 16.77
CA GLY A 473 -30.89 10.84 17.01
C GLY A 473 -32.02 9.84 16.68
N GLU A 474 -33.15 10.28 16.13
CA GLU A 474 -34.23 9.39 15.70
C GLU A 474 -34.29 9.26 14.17
N LEU A 475 -34.28 8.02 13.67
CA LEU A 475 -34.45 7.69 12.26
C LEU A 475 -35.95 7.68 11.91
N LEU A 476 -36.43 8.77 11.32
CA LEU A 476 -37.85 8.96 11.00
C LEU A 476 -38.22 8.31 9.66
N HIS A 477 -37.44 8.61 8.62
CA HIS A 477 -37.65 8.15 7.25
C HIS A 477 -36.34 7.63 6.65
N GLY A 478 -36.47 6.78 5.63
CA GLY A 478 -35.33 6.27 4.90
C GLY A 478 -34.87 4.88 5.34
N VAL A 479 -33.95 4.34 4.55
CA VAL A 479 -33.24 3.10 4.83
C VAL A 479 -31.74 3.35 4.94
N ILE A 480 -31.08 2.58 5.77
CA ILE A 480 -29.63 2.62 5.99
C ILE A 480 -28.98 1.61 5.06
N ASP A 481 -28.11 2.09 4.17
CA ASP A 481 -27.35 1.26 3.23
C ASP A 481 -25.89 1.73 3.15
N GLU A 482 -25.18 1.39 2.06
CA GLU A 482 -23.76 1.75 1.88
C GLU A 482 -23.55 3.25 2.09
N ALA A 483 -24.44 4.12 1.60
CA ALA A 483 -24.29 5.58 1.70
C ALA A 483 -24.25 6.10 3.16
N ALA A 484 -24.80 5.33 4.10
CA ALA A 484 -24.92 5.74 5.49
C ALA A 484 -23.73 5.27 6.35
N ILE A 485 -23.43 3.97 6.32
CA ILE A 485 -22.44 3.33 7.21
C ILE A 485 -21.28 2.67 6.46
N GLY A 486 -21.32 2.63 5.12
CA GLY A 486 -20.34 1.93 4.30
C GLY A 486 -18.93 2.50 4.41
N ALA A 487 -17.95 1.60 4.33
CA ALA A 487 -16.56 1.98 4.19
C ALA A 487 -16.34 2.82 2.92
N GLN A 488 -15.44 3.81 3.00
CA GLN A 488 -15.05 4.72 1.91
C GLN A 488 -16.14 5.69 1.44
N GLN A 489 -17.21 5.87 2.20
CA GLN A 489 -18.32 6.76 1.85
C GLN A 489 -18.14 8.15 2.50
N PRO A 490 -17.72 9.17 1.74
CA PRO A 490 -17.61 10.54 2.25
C PRO A 490 -19.01 11.13 2.50
N GLU A 491 -19.06 12.22 3.28
CA GLU A 491 -20.31 12.91 3.65
C GLU A 491 -21.43 12.00 4.24
N SER A 492 -21.08 10.78 4.65
CA SER A 492 -21.99 9.78 5.20
C SER A 492 -22.38 10.06 6.65
N MET A 493 -23.38 9.33 7.15
CA MET A 493 -23.78 9.37 8.56
C MET A 493 -22.61 9.01 9.48
N LEU A 494 -21.86 7.95 9.16
CA LEU A 494 -20.67 7.59 9.93
C LEU A 494 -19.63 8.73 9.92
N HIS A 495 -19.42 9.39 8.79
CA HIS A 495 -18.53 10.54 8.71
C HIS A 495 -18.95 11.67 9.66
N ARG A 496 -20.26 11.98 9.73
CA ARG A 496 -20.78 12.99 10.67
C ARG A 496 -20.58 12.59 12.12
N ILE A 497 -20.85 11.34 12.48
CA ILE A 497 -20.66 10.85 13.84
C ILE A 497 -19.20 11.05 14.29
N VAL A 498 -18.23 10.71 13.43
CA VAL A 498 -16.79 10.88 13.72
C VAL A 498 -16.41 12.35 13.89
N LYS A 499 -16.88 13.25 13.00
CA LYS A 499 -16.52 14.67 13.03
C LYS A 499 -17.16 15.44 14.18
N ASP A 500 -18.44 15.17 14.45
CA ASP A 500 -19.26 15.98 15.35
C ASP A 500 -19.20 15.50 16.80
N TYR A 501 -19.07 14.19 17.01
CA TYR A 501 -19.11 13.56 18.34
C TYR A 501 -17.77 12.92 18.72
N GLY A 502 -16.80 12.88 17.80
CA GLY A 502 -15.45 12.37 18.02
C GLY A 502 -15.31 10.86 17.75
N SER A 503 -14.05 10.42 17.71
CA SER A 503 -13.69 9.03 17.37
C SER A 503 -14.17 8.00 18.39
N ASP A 504 -14.26 8.35 19.67
CA ASP A 504 -14.65 7.41 20.73
C ASP A 504 -16.13 7.03 20.63
N VAL A 505 -17.00 7.99 20.28
CA VAL A 505 -18.43 7.75 20.02
C VAL A 505 -18.58 6.94 18.74
N ALA A 506 -17.83 7.27 17.69
CA ALA A 506 -17.85 6.51 16.44
C ALA A 506 -17.40 5.05 16.61
N ARG A 507 -16.39 4.78 17.46
CA ARG A 507 -16.01 3.41 17.81
C ARG A 507 -17.16 2.64 18.44
N LYS A 508 -17.75 3.18 19.51
CA LYS A 508 -18.86 2.53 20.22
C LYS A 508 -20.04 2.26 19.29
N PHE A 509 -20.37 3.25 18.45
CA PHE A 509 -21.39 3.10 17.41
C PHE A 509 -21.08 1.94 16.46
N LEU A 510 -19.87 1.87 15.90
CA LEU A 510 -19.48 0.80 14.99
C LEU A 510 -19.47 -0.57 15.67
N ASP A 511 -18.89 -0.69 16.87
CA ASP A 511 -18.79 -1.96 17.60
C ASP A 511 -20.19 -2.53 17.91
N SER A 512 -21.12 -1.70 18.40
CA SER A 512 -22.46 -2.14 18.74
C SER A 512 -23.35 -2.40 17.50
N VAL A 513 -23.31 -1.50 16.52
CA VAL A 513 -24.18 -1.62 15.32
C VAL A 513 -23.75 -2.79 14.45
N THR A 514 -22.46 -3.06 14.27
CA THR A 514 -22.02 -4.21 13.46
C THR A 514 -22.45 -5.54 14.07
N LYS A 515 -22.28 -5.72 15.39
CA LYS A 515 -22.78 -6.88 16.14
C LYS A 515 -24.30 -7.05 16.00
N LEU A 516 -25.05 -5.96 16.20
CA LEU A 516 -26.51 -5.92 16.06
C LEU A 516 -26.97 -6.42 14.69
N LEU A 517 -26.33 -5.92 13.63
CA LEU A 517 -26.70 -6.20 12.24
C LEU A 517 -26.41 -7.66 11.87
N LEU A 518 -25.32 -8.23 12.38
CA LEU A 518 -24.98 -9.63 12.17
C LEU A 518 -25.93 -10.58 12.90
N GLU A 519 -26.39 -10.21 14.09
CA GLU A 519 -27.40 -11.00 14.80
C GLU A 519 -28.75 -10.98 14.05
N LEU A 520 -29.15 -9.80 13.55
CA LEU A 520 -30.38 -9.67 12.78
C LEU A 520 -30.37 -10.51 11.50
N ILE A 521 -29.30 -10.43 10.70
CA ILE A 521 -29.24 -11.18 9.44
C ILE A 521 -29.22 -12.70 9.70
N SER A 522 -28.64 -13.12 10.83
CA SER A 522 -28.67 -14.52 11.28
C SER A 522 -30.07 -14.98 11.67
N ILE A 523 -30.88 -14.13 12.30
CA ILE A 523 -32.27 -14.44 12.66
C ILE A 523 -33.17 -14.52 11.41
N ARG A 524 -33.04 -13.55 10.50
CA ARG A 524 -33.92 -13.46 9.32
C ARG A 524 -33.59 -14.46 8.23
N GLY A 525 -32.32 -14.84 8.12
CA GLY A 525 -31.81 -15.57 6.97
C GLY A 525 -31.65 -14.65 5.76
N PHE A 526 -30.50 -14.76 5.11
CA PHE A 526 -30.23 -14.08 3.85
C PHE A 526 -29.42 -15.03 2.98
N SER A 527 -30.00 -15.44 1.86
CA SER A 527 -29.41 -16.43 0.95
C SER A 527 -29.70 -16.01 -0.49
N MET A 528 -28.95 -16.57 -1.42
CA MET A 528 -29.14 -16.35 -2.84
C MET A 528 -29.29 -17.71 -3.54
N GLY A 529 -30.39 -17.88 -4.26
CA GLY A 529 -30.67 -19.03 -5.11
C GLY A 529 -30.25 -18.80 -6.56
N ILE A 530 -30.40 -19.83 -7.39
CA ILE A 530 -30.23 -19.70 -8.84
C ILE A 530 -31.42 -18.96 -9.48
N ASP A 531 -32.62 -19.16 -8.91
CA ASP A 531 -33.88 -18.54 -9.32
C ASP A 531 -33.82 -17.01 -9.22
N ASP A 532 -32.95 -16.47 -8.37
CA ASP A 532 -32.72 -15.02 -8.22
C ASP A 532 -32.07 -14.38 -9.46
N ILE A 533 -31.50 -15.17 -10.35
CA ILE A 533 -30.91 -14.72 -11.61
C ILE A 533 -31.80 -15.11 -12.80
N GLU A 534 -32.78 -15.99 -12.59
CA GLU A 534 -33.61 -16.51 -13.67
C GLU A 534 -34.60 -15.46 -14.18
N LEU A 535 -34.60 -15.27 -15.50
CA LEU A 535 -35.53 -14.39 -16.18
C LEU A 535 -36.68 -15.21 -16.80
N PRO A 536 -37.92 -14.69 -16.76
CA PRO A 536 -39.04 -15.33 -17.44
C PRO A 536 -38.83 -15.32 -18.96
N ASP A 537 -39.45 -16.28 -19.65
CA ASP A 537 -39.30 -16.44 -21.11
C ASP A 537 -39.70 -15.20 -21.91
N GLU A 538 -40.65 -14.41 -21.40
CA GLU A 538 -41.05 -13.13 -22.00
C GLU A 538 -39.91 -12.11 -22.01
N ALA A 539 -39.15 -12.03 -20.90
CA ALA A 539 -37.99 -11.17 -20.78
C ALA A 539 -36.85 -11.66 -21.68
N LYS A 540 -36.61 -12.98 -21.73
CA LYS A 540 -35.61 -13.60 -22.62
C LYS A 540 -35.91 -13.30 -24.09
N LYS A 541 -37.17 -13.45 -24.53
CA LYS A 541 -37.60 -13.10 -25.89
C LYS A 541 -37.39 -11.62 -26.20
N SER A 542 -37.76 -10.74 -25.27
CA SER A 542 -37.58 -9.29 -25.42
C SER A 542 -36.11 -8.89 -25.54
N ILE A 543 -35.23 -9.49 -24.72
CA ILE A 543 -33.78 -9.31 -24.82
C ILE A 543 -33.29 -9.79 -26.20
N ASP A 544 -33.70 -10.97 -26.62
CA ASP A 544 -33.29 -11.54 -27.91
C ASP A 544 -33.71 -10.69 -29.13
N GLU A 545 -34.91 -10.11 -29.10
CA GLU A 545 -35.39 -9.21 -30.15
C GLU A 545 -34.54 -7.94 -30.25
N ILE A 546 -34.21 -7.33 -29.11
CA ILE A 546 -33.38 -6.12 -29.06
C ILE A 546 -31.96 -6.44 -29.52
N MET A 547 -31.42 -7.58 -29.08
CA MET A 547 -30.08 -8.02 -29.46
C MET A 547 -30.00 -8.27 -30.96
N LYS A 548 -30.99 -8.92 -31.57
CA LYS A 548 -31.08 -9.09 -33.03
C LYS A 548 -31.12 -7.74 -33.75
N LYS A 549 -32.01 -6.85 -33.33
CA LYS A 549 -32.14 -5.49 -33.91
C LYS A 549 -30.81 -4.73 -33.89
N LYS A 550 -30.11 -4.78 -32.76
CA LYS A 550 -28.82 -4.08 -32.60
C LYS A 550 -27.69 -4.73 -33.40
N ILE A 551 -27.68 -6.05 -33.52
CA ILE A 551 -26.74 -6.76 -34.41
C ILE A 551 -27.01 -6.38 -35.87
N ASP A 552 -28.27 -6.24 -36.28
CA ASP A 552 -28.63 -5.80 -37.63
C ASP A 552 -28.18 -4.36 -37.91
N GLU A 553 -28.33 -3.44 -36.94
CA GLU A 553 -27.78 -2.08 -37.02
C GLU A 553 -26.25 -2.11 -37.23
N VAL A 554 -25.53 -2.99 -36.52
CA VAL A 554 -24.08 -3.16 -36.72
C VAL A 554 -23.75 -3.71 -38.10
N MET A 555 -24.53 -4.67 -38.61
CA MET A 555 -24.35 -5.20 -39.96
C MET A 555 -24.59 -4.13 -41.03
N GLN A 556 -25.51 -3.19 -40.81
CA GLN A 556 -25.70 -2.03 -41.69
C GLN A 556 -24.49 -1.09 -41.67
N LEU A 557 -23.88 -0.86 -40.50
CA LEU A 557 -22.64 -0.07 -40.40
C LEU A 557 -21.48 -0.72 -41.17
N ILE A 558 -21.35 -2.04 -41.10
CA ILE A 558 -20.33 -2.79 -41.85
C ILE A 558 -20.57 -2.66 -43.36
N LYS A 559 -21.82 -2.79 -43.83
CA LYS A 559 -22.17 -2.58 -45.24
C LYS A 559 -21.88 -1.15 -45.71
N ALA A 560 -22.22 -0.14 -44.91
CA ALA A 560 -21.92 1.26 -45.24
C ALA A 560 -20.41 1.52 -45.32
N TYR A 561 -19.60 0.81 -44.53
CA TYR A 561 -18.15 0.85 -44.61
C TYR A 561 -17.62 0.18 -45.88
N GLU A 562 -18.14 -0.99 -46.24
CA GLU A 562 -17.79 -1.71 -47.48
C GLU A 562 -18.15 -0.92 -48.75
N LEU A 563 -19.26 -0.17 -48.71
CA LEU A 563 -19.70 0.72 -49.79
C LEU A 563 -18.96 2.07 -49.83
N GLY A 564 -18.12 2.37 -48.83
CA GLY A 564 -17.39 3.64 -48.76
C GLY A 564 -18.24 4.86 -48.36
N GLU A 565 -19.47 4.66 -47.89
CA GLU A 565 -20.42 5.73 -47.52
C GLU A 565 -20.22 6.25 -46.08
N MET A 566 -19.32 5.63 -45.32
CA MET A 566 -19.11 5.96 -43.91
C MET A 566 -18.37 7.29 -43.71
N LYS A 567 -19.00 8.22 -42.97
CA LYS A 567 -18.36 9.47 -42.55
C LYS A 567 -17.32 9.22 -41.46
N ARG A 568 -16.08 9.62 -41.76
CA ARG A 568 -14.92 9.58 -40.87
C ARG A 568 -15.15 10.46 -39.63
N LEU A 569 -14.81 9.94 -38.44
CA LEU A 569 -14.75 10.76 -37.23
C LEU A 569 -13.47 11.62 -37.22
N PRO A 570 -13.53 12.87 -36.73
CA PRO A 570 -12.35 13.75 -36.66
C PRO A 570 -11.18 13.07 -35.93
N GLY A 571 -9.98 13.14 -36.51
CA GLY A 571 -8.74 12.62 -35.90
C GLY A 571 -8.57 11.09 -35.89
N ARG A 572 -9.52 10.31 -36.41
CA ARG A 572 -9.48 8.82 -36.42
C ARG A 572 -9.44 8.28 -37.84
N THR A 573 -8.93 7.08 -38.07
CA THR A 573 -9.04 6.45 -39.40
C THR A 573 -10.48 5.99 -39.67
N LEU A 574 -10.80 5.64 -40.92
CA LEU A 574 -12.12 5.07 -41.25
C LEU A 574 -12.35 3.73 -40.54
N GLU A 575 -11.33 2.88 -40.47
CA GLU A 575 -11.36 1.61 -39.72
C GLU A 575 -11.61 1.82 -38.22
N GLU A 576 -10.91 2.78 -37.60
CA GLU A 576 -11.13 3.11 -36.19
C GLU A 576 -12.52 3.71 -35.96
N THR A 577 -13.03 4.48 -36.93
CA THR A 577 -14.39 5.03 -36.89
C THR A 577 -15.44 3.92 -36.88
N LEU A 578 -15.27 2.92 -37.75
CA LEU A 578 -16.14 1.74 -37.78
C LEU A 578 -16.12 1.01 -36.43
N GLU A 579 -14.93 0.67 -35.93
CA GLU A 579 -14.78 -0.08 -34.68
C GLU A 579 -15.41 0.65 -33.48
N MET A 580 -15.22 1.95 -33.35
CA MET A 580 -15.83 2.74 -32.27
C MET A 580 -17.35 2.77 -32.35
N ARG A 581 -17.92 3.00 -33.54
CA ARG A 581 -19.39 3.00 -33.73
C ARG A 581 -20.00 1.64 -33.43
N ILE A 582 -19.31 0.55 -33.79
CA ILE A 582 -19.74 -0.81 -33.44
C ILE A 582 -19.72 -1.02 -31.92
N MET A 583 -18.61 -0.66 -31.26
CA MET A 583 -18.51 -0.80 -29.79
C MET A 583 -19.59 0.02 -29.06
N GLU A 584 -19.90 1.23 -29.52
CA GLU A 584 -20.97 2.08 -28.99
C GLU A 584 -22.34 1.38 -29.12
N LYS A 585 -22.69 0.90 -30.32
CA LYS A 585 -23.98 0.21 -30.54
C LYS A 585 -24.12 -1.09 -29.77
N LEU A 586 -23.02 -1.84 -29.59
CA LEU A 586 -23.00 -3.06 -28.80
C LEU A 586 -23.06 -2.78 -27.29
N SER A 587 -22.50 -1.66 -26.82
CA SER A 587 -22.68 -1.20 -25.43
C SER A 587 -24.14 -0.83 -25.17
N GLU A 588 -24.75 -0.03 -26.07
CA GLU A 588 -26.19 0.31 -25.98
C GLU A 588 -27.07 -0.95 -25.92
N ALA A 589 -26.73 -1.99 -26.68
CA ALA A 589 -27.47 -3.25 -26.71
C ALA A 589 -27.43 -3.95 -25.35
N ARG A 590 -26.24 -4.05 -24.73
CA ARG A 590 -26.05 -4.62 -23.40
C ARG A 590 -26.80 -3.81 -22.34
N ASP A 591 -26.70 -2.48 -22.38
CA ASP A 591 -27.30 -1.62 -21.37
C ASP A 591 -28.84 -1.72 -21.40
N LYS A 592 -29.45 -1.77 -22.60
CA LYS A 592 -30.90 -2.03 -22.77
C LYS A 592 -31.33 -3.43 -22.32
N ALA A 593 -30.51 -4.44 -22.60
CA ALA A 593 -30.77 -5.79 -22.09
C ALA A 593 -30.76 -5.82 -20.56
N GLY A 594 -29.86 -5.05 -19.93
CA GLY A 594 -29.81 -4.85 -18.49
C GLY A 594 -31.03 -4.12 -17.93
N GLU A 595 -31.49 -3.05 -18.58
CA GLU A 595 -32.72 -2.35 -18.19
C GLU A 595 -33.94 -3.28 -18.18
N ILE A 596 -34.07 -4.13 -19.19
CA ILE A 596 -35.15 -5.13 -19.25
C ILE A 596 -35.02 -6.12 -18.11
N ALA A 597 -33.84 -6.73 -17.93
CA ALA A 597 -33.61 -7.67 -16.84
C ALA A 597 -33.96 -7.05 -15.48
N ASN A 598 -33.58 -5.79 -15.25
CA ASN A 598 -33.86 -5.08 -13.99
C ASN A 598 -35.34 -4.79 -13.74
N ASN A 599 -36.17 -4.70 -14.79
CA ASN A 599 -37.61 -4.49 -14.63
C ASN A 599 -38.32 -5.78 -14.20
N TYR A 600 -37.80 -6.94 -14.62
CA TYR A 600 -38.35 -8.25 -14.26
C TYR A 600 -37.76 -8.80 -12.95
N LEU A 601 -36.53 -8.41 -12.60
CA LEU A 601 -35.90 -8.72 -11.32
C LEU A 601 -36.39 -7.74 -10.24
N GLY A 602 -37.35 -8.20 -9.43
CA GLY A 602 -37.98 -7.38 -8.37
C GLY A 602 -37.00 -6.94 -7.26
N LEU A 603 -37.42 -5.92 -6.49
CA LEU A 603 -36.65 -5.38 -5.35
C LEU A 603 -36.62 -6.30 -4.12
N ASP A 604 -37.46 -7.32 -4.10
CA ASP A 604 -37.53 -8.30 -3.01
C ASP A 604 -36.48 -9.41 -3.15
N ASN A 605 -35.85 -9.53 -4.32
CA ASN A 605 -34.80 -10.50 -4.60
C ASN A 605 -33.47 -10.11 -3.93
N GLU A 606 -32.87 -11.05 -3.21
CA GLU A 606 -31.65 -10.88 -2.42
C GLU A 606 -30.45 -10.44 -3.25
N ALA A 607 -30.31 -10.95 -4.48
CA ALA A 607 -29.25 -10.55 -5.40
C ALA A 607 -29.38 -9.08 -5.83
N VAL A 608 -30.62 -8.65 -6.12
CA VAL A 608 -30.93 -7.24 -6.45
C VAL A 608 -30.70 -6.34 -5.24
N ILE A 609 -31.09 -6.80 -4.05
CA ILE A 609 -30.86 -6.09 -2.80
C ILE A 609 -29.37 -5.85 -2.60
N MET A 610 -28.51 -6.86 -2.73
CA MET A 610 -27.06 -6.71 -2.58
C MET A 610 -26.47 -5.69 -3.56
N ALA A 611 -26.90 -5.75 -4.83
CA ALA A 611 -26.37 -4.89 -5.88
C ALA A 611 -26.85 -3.44 -5.79
N ARG A 612 -28.11 -3.20 -5.39
CA ARG A 612 -28.67 -1.84 -5.26
C ARG A 612 -28.28 -1.14 -3.96
N THR A 613 -28.15 -1.89 -2.86
CA THR A 613 -27.73 -1.32 -1.56
C THR A 613 -26.23 -1.03 -1.49
N GLY A 614 -25.45 -1.58 -2.42
CA GLY A 614 -23.99 -1.42 -2.45
C GLY A 614 -23.23 -2.42 -1.57
N ALA A 615 -23.90 -3.43 -1.02
CA ALA A 615 -23.28 -4.46 -0.18
C ALA A 615 -22.23 -5.26 -0.96
N ARG A 616 -22.63 -5.90 -2.07
CA ARG A 616 -21.74 -6.67 -2.94
C ARG A 616 -22.33 -6.78 -4.34
N GLY A 617 -21.49 -6.55 -5.34
CA GLY A 617 -21.89 -6.61 -6.74
C GLY A 617 -22.45 -5.29 -7.26
N LYS A 618 -22.56 -5.21 -8.58
CA LYS A 618 -23.15 -4.08 -9.30
C LYS A 618 -24.28 -4.60 -10.17
N MET A 619 -25.25 -3.75 -10.51
CA MET A 619 -26.32 -4.11 -11.46
C MET A 619 -25.76 -4.64 -12.78
N LEU A 620 -24.63 -4.09 -13.25
CA LEU A 620 -23.95 -4.59 -14.45
C LEU A 620 -23.57 -6.08 -14.34
N ASN A 621 -23.15 -6.56 -13.17
CA ASN A 621 -22.77 -7.96 -12.99
C ASN A 621 -24.01 -8.85 -13.02
N LEU A 622 -25.12 -8.41 -12.42
CA LEU A 622 -26.42 -9.11 -12.52
C LEU A 622 -26.89 -9.18 -13.97
N THR A 623 -26.75 -8.08 -14.74
CA THR A 623 -27.03 -8.07 -16.17
C THR A 623 -26.18 -9.10 -16.93
N GLN A 624 -24.90 -9.27 -16.59
CA GLN A 624 -24.05 -10.28 -17.23
C GLN A 624 -24.45 -11.71 -16.87
N MET A 625 -24.92 -11.93 -15.64
CA MET A 625 -25.38 -13.24 -15.19
C MET A 625 -26.72 -13.63 -15.81
N ALA A 626 -27.67 -12.68 -15.92
CA ALA A 626 -29.04 -12.94 -16.33
C ALA A 626 -29.34 -12.66 -17.82
N ALA A 627 -28.72 -11.64 -18.42
CA ALA A 627 -29.09 -11.14 -19.75
C ALA A 627 -28.02 -11.38 -20.82
N CYS A 628 -26.87 -10.71 -20.74
CA CYS A 628 -25.76 -10.94 -21.68
C CYS A 628 -24.41 -10.43 -21.14
N VAL A 629 -23.33 -11.15 -21.42
CA VAL A 629 -21.98 -10.74 -21.01
C VAL A 629 -21.51 -9.49 -21.78
N GLY A 630 -21.81 -9.44 -23.08
CA GLY A 630 -21.50 -8.32 -23.97
C GLY A 630 -20.14 -8.39 -24.67
N GLN A 631 -19.68 -7.25 -25.18
CA GLN A 631 -18.46 -7.16 -26.00
C GLN A 631 -17.19 -7.42 -25.18
N GLN A 632 -16.39 -8.41 -25.59
CA GLN A 632 -15.04 -8.60 -25.06
C GLN A 632 -14.05 -7.67 -25.75
N ALA A 633 -13.13 -7.10 -24.97
CA ALA A 633 -12.07 -6.24 -25.50
C ALA A 633 -10.70 -6.78 -25.07
N VAL A 634 -9.69 -6.54 -25.90
CA VAL A 634 -8.28 -6.77 -25.57
C VAL A 634 -7.51 -5.50 -25.93
N ARG A 635 -6.96 -4.81 -24.93
CA ARG A 635 -6.25 -3.52 -25.05
C ARG A 635 -7.10 -2.44 -25.74
N GLY A 636 -8.38 -2.37 -25.37
CA GLY A 636 -9.33 -1.37 -25.86
C GLY A 636 -9.84 -1.60 -27.29
N LYS A 637 -9.49 -2.70 -27.95
CA LYS A 637 -10.01 -3.09 -29.27
C LYS A 637 -10.76 -4.41 -29.21
N ARG A 638 -11.68 -4.65 -30.15
CA ARG A 638 -12.30 -5.97 -30.30
C ARG A 638 -11.26 -7.04 -30.67
N PRO A 639 -11.44 -8.30 -30.24
CA PRO A 639 -10.58 -9.42 -30.61
C PRO A 639 -10.32 -9.51 -32.12
N HIS A 640 -9.07 -9.32 -32.51
CA HIS A 640 -8.60 -9.44 -33.90
C HIS A 640 -7.33 -10.28 -34.04
N ARG A 641 -6.61 -10.54 -32.93
CA ARG A 641 -5.40 -11.37 -32.92
C ARG A 641 -5.80 -12.84 -33.02
N GLY A 642 -5.29 -13.54 -34.03
CA GLY A 642 -5.64 -14.93 -34.32
C GLY A 642 -5.02 -15.39 -35.63
N TYR A 643 -5.83 -16.05 -36.46
CA TYR A 643 -5.45 -16.48 -37.81
C TYR A 643 -5.39 -15.30 -38.79
N ARG A 644 -4.84 -15.53 -39.99
CA ARG A 644 -4.82 -14.52 -41.07
C ARG A 644 -6.26 -14.07 -41.40
N ASN A 645 -6.55 -12.79 -41.17
CA ASN A 645 -7.85 -12.12 -41.39
C ASN A 645 -9.05 -12.65 -40.57
N ARG A 646 -8.84 -13.38 -39.45
CA ARG A 646 -9.93 -13.83 -38.56
C ARG A 646 -9.42 -14.19 -37.17
N ALA A 647 -10.23 -14.00 -36.13
CA ALA A 647 -9.83 -14.33 -34.77
C ALA A 647 -9.79 -15.85 -34.52
N LEU A 648 -10.84 -16.58 -34.93
CA LEU A 648 -10.98 -18.03 -34.77
C LEU A 648 -11.18 -18.73 -36.11
N PRO A 649 -10.82 -20.03 -36.23
CA PRO A 649 -10.91 -20.77 -37.50
C PRO A 649 -12.36 -21.06 -37.91
N HIS A 650 -13.31 -20.92 -36.99
CA HIS A 650 -14.75 -21.14 -37.18
C HIS A 650 -15.44 -20.03 -38.00
N PHE A 651 -14.79 -18.86 -38.15
CA PHE A 651 -15.34 -17.73 -38.90
C PHE A 651 -14.72 -17.60 -40.29
N LYS A 652 -15.46 -16.95 -41.20
CA LYS A 652 -14.95 -16.65 -42.55
C LYS A 652 -13.81 -15.63 -42.49
N PRO A 653 -12.80 -15.73 -43.37
CA PRO A 653 -11.77 -14.70 -43.46
C PRO A 653 -12.39 -13.33 -43.80
N GLY A 654 -12.02 -12.30 -43.05
CA GLY A 654 -12.52 -10.94 -43.24
C GLY A 654 -13.81 -10.60 -42.47
N ASP A 655 -14.38 -11.54 -41.72
CA ASP A 655 -15.63 -11.31 -41.00
C ASP A 655 -15.47 -10.27 -39.87
N LEU A 656 -16.27 -9.20 -39.95
CA LEU A 656 -16.32 -8.07 -39.00
C LEU A 656 -17.56 -8.08 -38.10
N SER A 657 -18.41 -9.11 -38.24
CA SER A 657 -19.63 -9.25 -37.44
C SER A 657 -19.33 -9.26 -35.94
N PRO A 658 -20.30 -8.85 -35.09
CA PRO A 658 -20.12 -8.84 -33.62
C PRO A 658 -19.60 -10.18 -33.08
N ILE A 659 -20.19 -11.30 -33.51
CA ILE A 659 -19.86 -12.64 -33.02
C ILE A 659 -18.43 -13.05 -33.42
N ALA A 660 -18.03 -12.79 -34.68
CA ALA A 660 -16.69 -13.09 -35.16
C ALA A 660 -15.59 -12.28 -34.44
N ARG A 661 -15.97 -11.14 -33.88
CA ARG A 661 -15.10 -10.20 -33.15
C ARG A 661 -15.37 -10.21 -31.65
N GLY A 662 -15.83 -11.33 -31.10
CA GLY A 662 -15.86 -11.58 -29.66
C GLY A 662 -16.97 -10.85 -28.89
N PHE A 663 -18.11 -10.63 -29.52
CA PHE A 663 -19.33 -10.27 -28.81
C PHE A 663 -20.01 -11.52 -28.24
N VAL A 664 -20.20 -11.55 -26.92
CA VAL A 664 -20.86 -12.66 -26.22
C VAL A 664 -22.32 -12.29 -26.00
N ARG A 665 -23.21 -13.00 -26.69
CA ARG A 665 -24.66 -12.78 -26.60
C ARG A 665 -25.25 -13.51 -25.40
N SER A 666 -24.76 -14.72 -25.12
CA SER A 666 -25.25 -15.55 -24.03
C SER A 666 -24.97 -14.92 -22.66
N SER A 667 -25.83 -15.20 -21.68
CA SER A 667 -25.58 -14.89 -20.28
C SER A 667 -24.76 -16.01 -19.61
N PHE A 668 -24.30 -15.79 -18.37
CA PHE A 668 -23.66 -16.89 -17.61
C PHE A 668 -24.66 -17.97 -17.21
N MET A 669 -25.94 -17.62 -17.03
CA MET A 669 -27.02 -18.55 -16.71
C MET A 669 -27.35 -19.47 -17.90
N ASP A 670 -27.44 -18.93 -19.11
CA ASP A 670 -27.73 -19.72 -20.31
C ASP A 670 -26.56 -20.60 -20.75
N GLY A 671 -25.34 -20.26 -20.31
CA GLY A 671 -24.10 -20.93 -20.67
C GLY A 671 -23.48 -20.37 -21.96
N LEU A 672 -22.15 -20.37 -22.00
CA LEU A 672 -21.39 -19.81 -23.12
C LEU A 672 -21.12 -20.86 -24.20
N THR A 673 -21.26 -20.47 -25.46
CA THR A 673 -20.80 -21.31 -26.59
C THR A 673 -19.27 -21.44 -26.61
N PRO A 674 -18.69 -22.46 -27.29
CA PRO A 674 -17.24 -22.65 -27.30
C PRO A 674 -16.44 -21.43 -27.79
N THR A 675 -16.96 -20.70 -28.78
CA THR A 675 -16.35 -19.47 -29.29
C THR A 675 -16.45 -18.33 -28.29
N GLU A 676 -17.62 -18.15 -27.65
CA GLU A 676 -17.84 -17.14 -26.62
C GLU A 676 -16.96 -17.38 -25.39
N PHE A 677 -16.86 -18.62 -24.92
CA PHE A 677 -15.98 -18.99 -23.81
C PHE A 677 -14.52 -18.63 -24.11
N PHE A 678 -14.04 -18.94 -25.32
CA PHE A 678 -12.67 -18.58 -25.71
C PHE A 678 -12.46 -17.06 -25.76
N PHE A 679 -13.41 -16.30 -26.31
CA PHE A 679 -13.31 -14.83 -26.33
C PHE A 679 -13.39 -14.23 -24.92
N HIS A 680 -14.20 -14.78 -24.04
CA HIS A 680 -14.27 -14.36 -22.64
C HIS A 680 -12.93 -14.62 -21.93
N ALA A 681 -12.30 -15.78 -22.16
CA ALA A 681 -10.97 -16.09 -21.64
C ALA A 681 -9.89 -15.11 -22.16
N MET A 682 -9.99 -14.65 -23.42
CA MET A 682 -9.10 -13.62 -23.95
C MET A 682 -9.23 -12.29 -23.20
N GLY A 683 -10.46 -11.86 -22.90
CA GLY A 683 -10.74 -10.66 -22.12
C GLY A 683 -10.26 -10.79 -20.67
N GLY A 684 -10.52 -11.93 -20.02
CA GLY A 684 -10.07 -12.20 -18.65
C GLY A 684 -8.55 -12.14 -18.47
N ARG A 685 -7.78 -12.56 -19.48
CA ARG A 685 -6.31 -12.50 -19.44
C ARG A 685 -5.76 -11.07 -19.43
N GLU A 686 -6.48 -10.10 -20.00
CA GLU A 686 -6.08 -8.69 -19.92
C GLU A 686 -6.09 -8.20 -18.47
N GLY A 687 -7.16 -8.49 -17.72
CA GLY A 687 -7.29 -8.09 -16.31
C GLY A 687 -6.17 -8.65 -15.43
N LEU A 688 -5.82 -9.93 -15.61
CA LEU A 688 -4.73 -10.57 -14.86
C LEU A 688 -3.37 -9.94 -15.15
N VAL A 689 -3.07 -9.68 -16.43
CA VAL A 689 -1.77 -9.12 -16.84
C VAL A 689 -1.65 -7.65 -16.44
N ASP A 690 -2.69 -6.84 -16.66
CA ASP A 690 -2.65 -5.40 -16.37
C ASP A 690 -2.48 -5.14 -14.86
N THR A 691 -3.19 -5.91 -14.02
CA THR A 691 -3.06 -5.85 -12.56
C THR A 691 -1.63 -6.17 -12.10
N ALA A 692 -1.01 -7.21 -12.67
CA ALA A 692 0.37 -7.58 -12.33
C ALA A 692 1.41 -6.53 -12.78
N VAL A 693 1.28 -6.00 -14.00
CA VAL A 693 2.25 -5.07 -14.58
C VAL A 693 2.21 -3.70 -13.89
N ARG A 694 1.01 -3.16 -13.62
CA ARG A 694 0.83 -1.83 -13.01
C ARG A 694 1.46 -1.68 -11.63
N THR A 695 1.57 -2.78 -10.88
CA THR A 695 2.17 -2.79 -9.54
C THR A 695 3.62 -2.30 -9.57
N SER A 696 4.38 -2.68 -10.59
CA SER A 696 5.81 -2.32 -10.70
C SER A 696 6.04 -0.83 -10.94
N SER A 697 5.27 -0.22 -11.85
CA SER A 697 5.38 1.21 -12.19
C SER A 697 4.86 2.10 -11.07
N SER A 698 3.72 1.74 -10.48
CA SER A 698 3.12 2.45 -9.34
C SER A 698 4.07 2.47 -8.13
N GLY A 699 4.59 1.32 -7.72
CA GLY A 699 5.50 1.23 -6.58
C GLY A 699 6.83 1.98 -6.79
N TYR A 700 7.37 1.96 -8.01
CA TYR A 700 8.59 2.72 -8.32
C TYR A 700 8.33 4.24 -8.30
N MET A 701 7.21 4.70 -8.87
CA MET A 701 6.81 6.11 -8.83
C MET A 701 6.61 6.57 -7.38
N GLN A 702 5.85 5.82 -6.59
CA GLN A 702 5.62 6.11 -5.19
C GLN A 702 6.95 6.22 -4.42
N ARG A 703 7.87 5.28 -4.61
CA ARG A 703 9.19 5.34 -3.97
C ARG A 703 9.99 6.59 -4.33
N ARG A 704 9.96 7.02 -5.60
CA ARG A 704 10.64 8.24 -6.04
C ARG A 704 10.07 9.47 -5.35
N LEU A 705 8.74 9.54 -5.21
CA LEU A 705 8.07 10.64 -4.54
C LEU A 705 8.33 10.64 -3.04
N ILE A 706 8.25 9.49 -2.37
CA ILE A 706 8.55 9.36 -0.94
C ILE A 706 9.97 9.86 -0.64
N ASN A 707 10.97 9.37 -1.37
CA ASN A 707 12.36 9.78 -1.16
C ASN A 707 12.61 11.27 -1.44
N ALA A 708 11.75 11.92 -2.23
CA ALA A 708 11.86 13.35 -2.53
C ALA A 708 11.15 14.23 -1.49
N LEU A 709 10.10 13.72 -0.83
CA LEU A 709 9.21 14.51 0.04
C LEU A 709 9.31 14.16 1.53
N GLN A 710 10.03 13.11 1.91
CA GLN A 710 10.12 12.64 3.31
C GLN A 710 10.72 13.65 4.29
N ASP A 711 11.52 14.61 3.81
CA ASP A 711 12.18 15.63 4.65
C ASP A 711 11.29 16.84 4.92
N ILE A 712 10.10 16.90 4.32
CA ILE A 712 9.20 18.05 4.38
C ILE A 712 8.35 17.97 5.65
N LYS A 713 8.27 19.08 6.38
CA LYS A 713 7.42 19.24 7.55
C LYS A 713 6.69 20.58 7.58
N VAL A 714 5.59 20.63 8.33
CA VAL A 714 4.87 21.86 8.66
C VAL A 714 5.43 22.39 9.98
N GLU A 715 5.94 23.61 9.98
CA GLU A 715 6.44 24.29 11.17
C GLU A 715 5.29 24.96 11.95
N TYR A 716 5.56 25.38 13.19
CA TYR A 716 4.56 26.01 14.06
C TYR A 716 3.93 27.30 13.49
N ASP A 717 4.60 27.96 12.55
CA ASP A 717 4.09 29.16 11.86
C ASP A 717 3.19 28.83 10.65
N GLY A 718 2.91 27.55 10.39
CA GLY A 718 2.11 27.08 9.26
C GLY A 718 2.86 26.99 7.93
N THR A 719 4.15 27.32 7.91
CA THR A 719 4.99 27.21 6.71
C THR A 719 5.45 25.77 6.51
N VAL A 720 5.61 25.38 5.24
CA VAL A 720 6.13 24.07 4.84
C VAL A 720 7.59 24.22 4.47
N ARG A 721 8.48 23.54 5.19
CA ARG A 721 9.94 23.68 5.01
C ARG A 721 10.62 22.34 4.77
N ASP A 722 11.73 22.38 4.03
CA ASP A 722 12.66 21.25 3.90
C ASP A 722 13.60 21.13 5.12
N SER A 723 14.39 20.06 5.16
CA SER A 723 15.41 19.82 6.19
C SER A 723 16.53 20.88 6.23
N SER A 724 16.69 21.67 5.17
CA SER A 724 17.64 22.80 5.09
C SER A 724 17.02 24.13 5.54
N GLY A 725 15.74 24.13 5.97
CA GLY A 725 15.02 25.33 6.38
C GLY A 725 14.51 26.20 5.23
N ARG A 726 14.55 25.73 3.99
CA ARG A 726 14.01 26.47 2.83
C ARG A 726 12.50 26.34 2.83
N ILE A 727 11.82 27.46 2.63
CA ILE A 727 10.36 27.51 2.54
C ILE A 727 9.94 26.98 1.18
N ILE A 728 9.12 25.93 1.18
CA ILE A 728 8.50 25.33 -0.01
C ILE A 728 7.11 25.95 -0.23
N GLN A 729 6.32 26.09 0.85
CA GLN A 729 5.03 26.76 0.84
C GLN A 729 4.92 27.69 2.05
N PHE A 730 4.40 28.89 1.84
CA PHE A 730 4.17 29.86 2.92
C PHE A 730 3.01 29.45 3.82
N THR A 731 1.98 28.82 3.24
CA THR A 731 0.85 28.24 3.97
C THR A 731 0.66 26.82 3.45
N TYR A 732 0.58 25.85 4.36
CA TYR A 732 0.30 24.46 3.99
C TYR A 732 -1.03 24.36 3.21
N GLY A 733 -1.01 23.79 2.01
CA GLY A 733 -2.24 23.51 1.25
C GLY A 733 -3.07 24.75 0.89
N ASP A 734 -2.46 25.93 0.86
CA ASP A 734 -3.08 27.26 0.68
C ASP A 734 -4.01 27.71 1.83
N ASP A 735 -4.78 26.81 2.44
CA ASP A 735 -5.76 27.10 3.50
C ASP A 735 -5.35 26.65 4.91
N GLY A 736 -4.26 25.90 5.04
CA GLY A 736 -3.75 25.39 6.32
C GLY A 736 -4.53 24.19 6.87
N VAL A 737 -5.42 23.56 6.09
CA VAL A 737 -6.29 22.49 6.57
C VAL A 737 -5.75 21.10 6.20
N ASP A 738 -5.59 20.22 7.20
CA ASP A 738 -5.30 18.81 6.96
C ASP A 738 -6.47 18.14 6.22
N PRO A 739 -6.26 17.50 5.06
CA PRO A 739 -7.31 16.79 4.33
C PRO A 739 -8.08 15.77 5.18
N SER A 740 -7.44 15.12 6.16
CA SER A 740 -8.11 14.20 7.09
C SER A 740 -9.11 14.89 8.02
N LEU A 741 -8.85 16.16 8.34
CA LEU A 741 -9.68 17.02 9.20
C LEU A 741 -10.66 17.88 8.40
N SER A 742 -10.46 18.02 7.09
CA SER A 742 -11.42 18.63 6.17
C SER A 742 -12.73 17.85 6.04
N ASP A 743 -13.77 18.50 5.53
CA ASP A 743 -15.01 17.84 5.14
C ASP A 743 -14.96 17.47 3.65
N HIS A 744 -14.32 16.34 3.35
CA HIS A 744 -14.11 15.86 1.99
C HIS A 744 -13.44 16.90 1.05
N GLY A 745 -12.39 17.56 1.54
CA GLY A 745 -11.63 18.57 0.79
C GLY A 745 -12.16 20.00 0.95
N LYS A 746 -13.31 20.21 1.60
CA LYS A 746 -13.76 21.55 2.01
C LYS A 746 -13.20 21.87 3.40
N ALA A 747 -12.51 23.01 3.53
CA ALA A 747 -12.04 23.53 4.81
C ALA A 747 -13.18 23.63 5.84
N VAL A 748 -14.31 24.22 5.41
CA VAL A 748 -15.53 24.37 6.20
C VAL A 748 -16.74 24.13 5.29
N ASN A 749 -17.63 23.22 5.70
CA ASN A 749 -18.86 22.96 4.96
C ASN A 749 -20.02 23.80 5.52
N ILE A 750 -20.25 24.95 4.88
CA ILE A 750 -21.23 25.95 5.33
C ILE A 750 -22.66 25.38 5.32
N ASP A 751 -23.02 24.61 4.30
CA ASP A 751 -24.38 24.07 4.13
C ASP A 751 -24.76 23.17 5.31
N ILE A 752 -23.84 22.28 5.73
CA ILE A 752 -24.05 21.39 6.87
C ILE A 752 -24.12 22.17 8.18
N ILE A 753 -23.32 23.23 8.34
CA ILE A 753 -23.37 24.08 9.53
C ILE A 753 -24.73 24.78 9.61
N ILE A 754 -25.21 25.33 8.50
CA ILE A 754 -26.53 25.97 8.42
C ILE A 754 -27.62 24.94 8.76
N GLU A 755 -27.58 23.73 8.18
CA GLU A 755 -28.53 22.66 8.48
C GLU A 755 -28.55 22.32 9.98
N LYS A 756 -27.38 22.19 10.61
CA LYS A 756 -27.25 21.95 12.06
C LYS A 756 -27.80 23.07 12.92
N VAL A 757 -27.59 24.32 12.53
CA VAL A 757 -28.06 25.49 13.29
C VAL A 757 -29.57 25.65 13.15
N LEU A 758 -30.12 25.47 11.94
CA LEU A 758 -31.55 25.49 11.70
C LEU A 758 -32.26 24.35 12.44
N ALA A 759 -31.68 23.14 12.40
CA ALA A 759 -32.19 21.98 13.13
C ALA A 759 -32.17 22.10 14.66
N LYS A 760 -31.46 23.09 15.24
CA LYS A 760 -31.50 23.39 16.68
C LYS A 760 -32.57 24.43 17.04
N ARG A 761 -33.12 25.14 16.05
CA ARG A 761 -34.16 26.16 16.25
C ARG A 761 -35.57 25.57 16.17
N ASP A 762 -35.71 24.49 15.40
CA ASP A 762 -36.89 23.62 15.37
C ASP A 762 -36.79 22.55 16.48
#